data_AF-A0A7J4T411-F1
#
_entry.id   AF-A0A7J4T411-F1
#
_cell.length_a   1.000
_cell.length_b   1.000
_cell.length_c   1.000
_cell.angle_alpha   90.00
_cell.angle_beta   90.00
_cell.angle_gamma   90.00
#
_symmetry.space_group_name_H-M   'P 1'
#
loop_
_entity.id
_entity.type
_entity.pdbx_description
1 polymer ?
#
loop_
_entity_poly.entity_id
_entity_poly.type
_entity_poly.pdbx_seq_one_letter_code
_entity_poly.pdbx_strand_id
1 'polypeptide(L)'
;MAARSIVILLMMTMLLPMVTAQSSEAIDYGFGAELSDNPEDAPLTYSFSPAVRAAFARSSDLSQYDSEQQETVTQWVVVSKEKIGDYAPNLANAYIIDADFDNGARLFAKLQYQTLIEVAYPLVSKTYAPKWTPNDARFNDQWHLLNTGQTGGNAGEDANITTAWDDYRGDGIVIGIVDDGLDWQHPDLDNYYEETLDYDFCDNDNDPSPSYYDGHGTSAAGVAAAAGNNTIGVSGAAPEASLAGLLLIACSTTDIRESNALSHNRQDIDIYSNSWGPSDNGRTVEAPGALMLAAFENDVSQGRGGLGNIITWAAGNGLDDDDNSNFDGYANSRHTIAVTAVTHYGQQSWYAEPGANILVAAPSDGSGEGITTTDNEGGGGYNNGDYNDDFGGTSSATPLVSGVIALILEANPNLTYRDVEHIIAHSSRQNHANDDSWGTNGAGHDVSHKYGFGVIDASAAVALAENWNNVDEEINFQSGLIDIQDRSIPDNSAPGVIETVQVPDSIKVEHVEVIVDIDHSYRGDLAITLTSPMGTQSILSEKHEDSNNNLNDWMFTSVHHWDEDSYGTWTLSVEDQGNGDTGTFYDWELNIYGTELNIDRDGDGLTNADEDNIHGTDPDDIDTDDDQINDGDEINVYGTNPLSGDSDNDGLDDGLEILVNGTDPLDSDTDDDGLTDGAEVNIHNTNPLVPDVDQDADTFYWFQDCNDTNAAIYPGAVEILNSIDDNCDGLWDEGFNQTDSDADELSDYAEYHIHGTDYTLQDTDGDMLEDGEEIFEYQSNPLVYDNDSDLDSFYWFQDCDDSNDQINPNMPELLDGIDNDCDEQVDEDFIGLDRDNDQLPDLVEYYTMNTDPLNNDTDGDGLEDGYEILEIGSEPTDFDTDDDGLSDGVEVYQTLTNPRIPDLDEDGDGFRWFEECNDDDSSINPNAEEKWNGIDDNCNDLIDDEINRYQYLTFSSLTNNTINATQDMLSLSVTVDLSEEDYDAAGVAVYWYRNGTLLTRNLTFEEGPFNCTTTEFGFGGILCAGNGTIGPYTIKVVISDELETIEQSWEINYFVYHPPIIEPAEEQSTVSQLIDALSANLMTVVIATLIGLIVILLAVRMKQNKSQRLPSSPPPPQSFGQQAPQYRYQQAQPKYGEVPAAPDLTMLDNKWK
;
A
#
# COMPACT_ATOMS: atom_id res chain seq x y z
N MET A 1 72.33 0.14 -9.91
CA MET A 1 73.26 1.13 -9.31
C MET A 1 72.42 2.11 -8.52
N ALA A 2 72.67 2.43 -7.24
CA ALA A 2 73.52 1.77 -6.25
C ALA A 2 73.20 2.27 -4.82
N ALA A 3 73.02 1.34 -3.87
CA ALA A 3 73.21 1.50 -2.41
C ALA A 3 72.24 2.41 -1.61
N ARG A 4 71.79 2.05 -0.40
CA ARG A 4 72.05 0.84 0.43
C ARG A 4 71.00 0.72 1.56
N SER A 5 70.61 -0.51 1.88
CA SER A 5 69.85 -0.93 3.07
C SER A 5 70.74 -1.04 4.33
N ILE A 6 70.11 -1.29 5.50
CA ILE A 6 70.54 -2.05 6.72
C ILE A 6 70.12 -1.31 8.03
N VAL A 7 69.37 -1.84 9.02
CA VAL A 7 69.21 -3.17 9.69
C VAL A 7 70.18 -3.38 10.88
N ILE A 8 69.80 -3.73 12.12
CA ILE A 8 68.49 -3.75 12.82
C ILE A 8 68.73 -3.91 14.36
N LEU A 9 67.70 -3.66 15.20
CA LEU A 9 67.49 -4.19 16.57
C LEU A 9 68.33 -3.77 17.83
N LEU A 10 67.59 -3.77 18.95
CA LEU A 10 67.89 -4.31 20.31
C LEU A 10 68.25 -3.41 21.53
N MET A 11 67.39 -3.57 22.55
CA MET A 11 67.56 -3.42 24.00
C MET A 11 67.87 -2.06 24.63
N MET A 12 66.85 -1.44 25.24
CA MET A 12 66.86 -1.25 26.71
C MET A 12 65.44 -1.07 27.29
N THR A 13 65.02 -2.03 28.09
CA THR A 13 63.87 -1.95 29.00
C THR A 13 64.27 -1.43 30.38
N MET A 14 63.27 -1.04 31.18
CA MET A 14 63.31 -0.75 32.62
C MET A 14 64.03 0.53 33.11
N LEU A 15 63.22 1.56 33.41
CA LEU A 15 63.08 2.08 34.79
C LEU A 15 61.88 3.05 34.87
N LEU A 16 60.87 2.70 35.69
CA LEU A 16 59.81 3.61 36.14
C LEU A 16 60.43 4.78 36.92
N PRO A 17 59.81 5.98 36.89
CA PRO A 17 58.96 6.33 38.02
C PRO A 17 57.69 7.14 37.67
N MET A 18 56.74 7.12 38.60
CA MET A 18 55.57 8.01 38.70
C MET A 18 55.90 9.48 38.40
N VAL A 19 55.07 10.18 37.62
CA VAL A 19 54.50 11.51 37.97
C VAL A 19 53.14 11.67 37.25
N THR A 20 52.12 12.01 38.05
CA THR A 20 50.76 12.48 37.73
C THR A 20 50.48 13.01 36.31
N ALA A 21 49.42 12.48 35.69
CA ALA A 21 48.72 13.13 34.59
C ALA A 21 47.99 14.40 35.06
N GLN A 22 47.91 15.40 34.18
CA GLN A 22 46.94 16.48 34.27
C GLN A 22 46.49 16.75 32.82
N SER A 23 45.35 16.18 32.44
CA SER A 23 44.69 16.44 31.17
C SER A 23 44.20 17.89 31.11
N SER A 24 44.25 18.48 29.93
CA SER A 24 43.50 19.67 29.59
C SER A 24 42.47 19.26 28.53
N GLU A 25 41.22 19.12 28.96
CA GLU A 25 40.10 18.93 28.03
C GLU A 25 40.02 20.12 27.07
N ALA A 26 39.84 19.83 25.78
CA ALA A 26 39.45 20.84 24.82
C ALA A 26 37.94 21.01 24.93
N ILE A 27 37.48 22.23 25.23
CA ILE A 27 36.06 22.56 25.19
C ILE A 27 35.63 22.56 23.73
N ASP A 28 34.67 21.70 23.39
CA ASP A 28 33.93 21.82 22.13
C ASP A 28 32.98 23.03 22.22
N TYR A 29 32.91 23.80 21.14
CA TYR A 29 32.12 25.01 21.03
C TYR A 29 30.95 24.88 20.06
N GLY A 30 30.78 23.71 19.41
CA GLY A 30 29.78 23.50 18.36
C GLY A 30 30.18 24.12 17.01
N PHE A 31 29.21 24.16 16.09
CA PHE A 31 29.39 24.59 14.70
C PHE A 31 28.19 25.48 14.31
N GLY A 32 28.45 26.71 13.83
CA GLY A 32 27.40 27.69 13.55
C GLY A 32 27.06 28.60 14.73
N ALA A 33 26.18 29.57 14.51
CA ALA A 33 25.79 30.54 15.55
C ALA A 33 24.34 30.98 15.33
N GLU A 34 23.42 30.05 15.60
CA GLU A 34 21.98 30.15 15.36
C GLU A 34 21.28 31.17 16.26
N LEU A 35 20.16 31.72 15.81
CA LEU A 35 19.38 32.63 16.65
C LEU A 35 18.75 31.88 17.84
N SER A 36 19.03 32.32 19.07
CA SER A 36 18.32 31.81 20.26
C SER A 36 16.84 32.18 20.27
N ASP A 37 15.99 31.20 20.58
CA ASP A 37 14.54 31.39 20.81
C ASP A 37 14.22 32.24 22.04
N ASN A 38 15.16 32.40 22.97
CA ASN A 38 14.96 33.22 24.16
C ASN A 38 15.24 34.71 23.87
N PRO A 39 14.23 35.61 24.00
CA PRO A 39 14.42 37.04 23.77
C PRO A 39 15.42 37.71 24.71
N GLU A 40 15.72 37.12 25.88
CA GLU A 40 16.71 37.68 26.80
C GLU A 40 18.17 37.41 26.36
N ASP A 41 18.41 36.37 25.56
CA ASP A 41 19.73 35.97 25.10
C ASP A 41 20.13 36.63 23.77
N ALA A 42 19.15 37.06 22.97
CA ALA A 42 19.36 37.77 21.69
C ALA A 42 18.66 39.16 21.59
N PRO A 43 18.92 40.11 22.51
CA PRO A 43 18.18 41.38 22.59
C PRO A 43 18.41 42.37 21.43
N LEU A 44 19.46 42.24 20.62
CA LEU A 44 19.67 43.06 19.42
C LEU A 44 18.85 42.50 18.23
N THR A 45 18.84 41.19 18.01
CA THR A 45 18.03 40.58 16.93
C THR A 45 16.53 40.73 17.19
N TYR A 46 16.10 40.59 18.45
CA TYR A 46 14.70 40.83 18.89
C TYR A 46 14.29 42.31 18.83
N SER A 47 15.19 43.24 18.49
CA SER A 47 14.86 44.65 18.22
C SER A 47 14.43 44.93 16.78
N PHE A 48 14.56 43.96 15.86
CA PHE A 48 14.10 44.05 14.48
C PHE A 48 12.62 43.61 14.33
N SER A 49 12.06 43.75 13.12
CA SER A 49 10.73 43.23 12.81
C SER A 49 10.73 41.68 12.82
N PRO A 50 9.57 41.03 13.07
CA PRO A 50 9.46 39.57 13.03
C PRO A 50 10.01 38.95 11.74
N ALA A 51 9.73 39.56 10.57
CA ALA A 51 10.23 39.09 9.28
C ALA A 51 11.78 39.11 9.16
N VAL A 52 12.44 40.17 9.68
CA VAL A 52 13.91 40.23 9.70
C VAL A 52 14.49 39.25 10.71
N ARG A 53 13.81 39.03 11.83
CA ARG A 53 14.21 38.02 12.82
C ARG A 53 14.09 36.59 12.28
N ALA A 54 12.99 36.26 11.59
CA ALA A 54 12.82 34.98 10.91
C ALA A 54 13.89 34.76 9.83
N ALA A 55 14.26 35.82 9.09
CA ALA A 55 15.37 35.76 8.14
C ALA A 55 16.74 35.52 8.81
N PHE A 56 17.00 36.06 10.01
CA PHE A 56 18.20 35.70 10.78
C PHE A 56 18.17 34.24 11.20
N ALA A 57 17.08 33.77 11.82
CA ALA A 57 16.94 32.38 12.27
C ALA A 57 17.21 31.41 11.13
N ARG A 58 16.44 31.54 10.03
CA ARG A 58 16.63 30.72 8.83
C ARG A 58 18.07 30.82 8.34
N SER A 59 18.62 32.00 8.06
CA SER A 59 19.96 32.08 7.45
C SER A 59 21.09 31.59 8.36
N SER A 60 20.90 31.57 9.69
CA SER A 60 21.94 31.13 10.63
C SER A 60 22.04 29.62 10.81
N ASP A 61 20.97 28.89 10.45
CA ASP A 61 20.98 27.44 10.34
C ASP A 61 21.95 27.04 9.20
N LEU A 62 22.96 26.24 9.52
CA LEU A 62 23.98 25.87 8.55
C LEU A 62 23.64 24.61 7.75
N SER A 63 22.60 23.87 8.14
CA SER A 63 22.17 22.63 7.46
C SER A 63 21.61 22.91 6.06
N GLN A 64 20.97 24.06 5.85
CA GLN A 64 20.33 24.44 4.57
C GLN A 64 21.31 24.64 3.39
N TYR A 65 22.62 24.69 3.64
CA TYR A 65 23.62 25.11 2.65
C TYR A 65 24.37 23.91 2.07
N ASP A 66 24.10 23.58 0.80
CA ASP A 66 24.84 22.54 0.07
C ASP A 66 26.33 22.90 -0.15
N SER A 67 27.13 21.91 -0.57
CA SER A 67 28.57 22.07 -0.76
C SER A 67 28.96 23.12 -1.81
N GLU A 68 28.18 23.32 -2.88
CA GLU A 68 28.47 24.35 -3.89
C GLU A 68 28.23 25.75 -3.29
N GLN A 69 27.12 25.93 -2.59
CA GLN A 69 26.81 27.17 -1.86
C GLN A 69 27.91 27.48 -0.82
N GLN A 70 28.35 26.50 -0.04
CA GLN A 70 29.43 26.63 0.94
C GLN A 70 30.74 27.11 0.29
N GLU A 71 31.12 26.58 -0.87
CA GLU A 71 32.32 27.03 -1.61
C GLU A 71 32.26 28.50 -2.05
N THR A 72 31.06 29.07 -2.24
CA THR A 72 30.92 30.51 -2.58
C THR A 72 31.12 31.45 -1.40
N VAL A 73 31.07 30.94 -0.16
CA VAL A 73 31.08 31.77 1.05
C VAL A 73 32.47 32.34 1.31
N THR A 74 32.56 33.66 1.28
CA THR A 74 33.79 34.41 1.59
C THR A 74 33.59 35.45 2.70
N GLN A 75 32.34 35.68 3.09
CA GLN A 75 31.94 36.69 4.07
C GLN A 75 30.75 36.18 4.89
N TRP A 76 30.62 36.68 6.11
CA TRP A 76 29.53 36.38 7.04
C TRP A 76 28.94 37.68 7.59
N VAL A 77 27.63 37.69 7.85
CA VAL A 77 26.96 38.75 8.62
C VAL A 77 26.81 38.30 10.06
N VAL A 78 27.20 39.17 11.00
CA VAL A 78 27.28 38.86 12.42
C VAL A 78 26.65 39.99 13.24
N VAL A 79 25.67 39.67 14.08
CA VAL A 79 25.02 40.65 14.97
C VAL A 79 25.77 40.71 16.30
N SER A 80 26.27 41.89 16.66
CA SER A 80 27.05 42.09 17.88
C SER A 80 26.87 43.49 18.47
N LYS A 81 26.97 43.56 19.78
CA LYS A 81 26.99 44.82 20.52
C LYS A 81 28.27 45.64 20.32
N GLU A 82 29.38 44.97 19.99
CA GLU A 82 30.67 45.61 19.76
C GLU A 82 31.04 45.60 18.27
N LYS A 83 31.89 46.54 17.82
CA LYS A 83 32.34 46.57 16.43
C LYS A 83 33.37 45.47 16.18
N ILE A 84 32.94 44.40 15.52
CA ILE A 84 33.76 43.21 15.21
C ILE A 84 34.14 43.06 13.73
N GLY A 85 33.42 43.71 12.81
CA GLY A 85 33.70 43.70 11.37
C GLY A 85 33.43 45.05 10.71
N ASP A 86 33.31 45.11 9.38
CA ASP A 86 32.78 46.29 8.71
C ASP A 86 31.25 46.36 8.83
N TYR A 87 30.64 47.54 8.66
CA TYR A 87 29.20 47.67 8.93
C TYR A 87 28.36 46.99 7.85
N ALA A 88 27.46 46.09 8.24
CA ALA A 88 26.42 45.60 7.35
C ALA A 88 25.43 46.74 7.05
N PRO A 89 25.17 47.08 5.77
CA PRO A 89 24.23 48.13 5.43
C PRO A 89 22.80 47.74 5.84
N ASN A 90 22.00 48.73 6.26
CA ASN A 90 20.59 48.62 6.67
C ASN A 90 20.29 47.80 7.94
N LEU A 91 21.22 46.98 8.43
CA LEU A 91 21.08 46.25 9.69
C LEU A 91 21.85 46.92 10.85
N ALA A 92 21.13 47.35 11.89
CA ALA A 92 21.74 47.98 13.06
C ALA A 92 22.48 46.96 13.93
N ASN A 93 23.70 47.30 14.37
CA ASN A 93 24.57 46.42 15.17
C ASN A 93 24.96 45.10 14.46
N ALA A 94 24.86 45.05 13.13
CA ALA A 94 25.34 43.94 12.32
C ALA A 94 26.62 44.32 11.57
N TYR A 95 27.50 43.34 11.37
CA TYR A 95 28.81 43.51 10.75
C TYR A 95 29.10 42.43 9.72
N ILE A 96 29.81 42.79 8.66
CA ILE A 96 30.35 41.86 7.68
C ILE A 96 31.79 41.50 8.09
N ILE A 97 32.10 40.20 8.11
CA ILE A 97 33.42 39.64 8.44
C ILE A 97 33.84 38.68 7.34
N ASP A 98 35.08 38.82 6.84
CA ASP A 98 35.65 37.91 5.84
C ASP A 98 36.04 36.58 6.49
N ALA A 99 35.40 35.49 6.07
CA ALA A 99 35.69 34.11 6.47
C ALA A 99 35.08 33.14 5.45
N ASP A 100 35.77 32.03 5.16
CA ASP A 100 35.17 30.87 4.49
C ASP A 100 34.12 30.17 5.39
N PHE A 101 33.38 29.21 4.85
CA PHE A 101 32.28 28.55 5.57
C PHE A 101 32.75 27.85 6.86
N ASP A 102 33.67 26.89 6.78
CA ASP A 102 34.17 26.13 7.93
C ASP A 102 34.81 27.00 9.02
N ASN A 103 35.72 27.92 8.63
CA ASN A 103 36.39 28.78 9.60
C ASN A 103 35.43 29.81 10.19
N GLY A 104 34.43 30.26 9.43
CA GLY A 104 33.34 31.10 9.91
C GLY A 104 32.49 30.39 10.95
N ALA A 105 31.90 29.26 10.59
CA ALA A 105 31.04 28.45 11.46
C ALA A 105 31.68 28.17 12.83
N ARG A 106 32.93 27.69 12.83
CA ARG A 106 33.70 27.41 14.07
C ARG A 106 34.10 28.66 14.84
N LEU A 107 34.36 29.79 14.16
CA LEU A 107 34.68 31.07 14.80
C LEU A 107 33.44 31.66 15.49
N PHE A 108 32.29 31.63 14.84
CA PHE A 108 31.08 32.27 15.33
C PHE A 108 30.41 31.46 16.44
N ALA A 109 30.39 30.13 16.38
CA ALA A 109 29.98 29.26 17.49
C ALA A 109 30.69 29.65 18.81
N LYS A 110 32.02 29.75 18.73
CA LYS A 110 32.87 30.17 19.85
C LYS A 110 32.60 31.60 20.33
N LEU A 111 32.29 32.54 19.43
CA LEU A 111 31.99 33.93 19.80
C LEU A 111 30.59 34.07 20.42
N GLN A 112 29.63 33.23 20.01
CA GLN A 112 28.29 33.18 20.57
C GLN A 112 28.29 32.54 21.96
N TYR A 113 29.01 31.42 22.15
CA TYR A 113 29.29 30.83 23.46
C TYR A 113 29.95 31.83 24.42
N GLN A 114 30.74 32.77 23.90
CA GLN A 114 31.35 33.86 24.68
C GLN A 114 30.43 35.07 24.90
N THR A 115 29.17 35.02 24.45
CA THR A 115 28.18 36.11 24.50
C THR A 115 28.63 37.41 23.81
N LEU A 116 29.53 37.30 22.82
CA LEU A 116 30.05 38.44 22.06
C LEU A 116 29.21 38.75 20.82
N ILE A 117 28.46 37.78 20.32
CA ILE A 117 27.55 37.87 19.17
C ILE A 117 26.23 37.21 19.54
N GLU A 118 25.16 37.57 18.85
CA GLU A 118 23.82 36.96 19.05
C GLU A 118 23.47 35.96 17.96
N VAL A 119 23.89 36.23 16.72
CA VAL A 119 23.69 35.35 15.55
C VAL A 119 24.77 35.63 14.50
N ALA A 120 25.16 34.62 13.72
CA ALA A 120 25.93 34.79 12.49
C ALA A 120 25.37 33.93 11.36
N TYR A 121 25.44 34.43 10.13
CA TYR A 121 25.08 33.67 8.93
C TYR A 121 26.03 33.94 7.76
N PRO A 122 26.24 32.97 6.86
CA PRO A 122 27.12 33.12 5.69
C PRO A 122 26.47 33.97 4.59
N LEU A 123 27.30 34.67 3.81
CA LEU A 123 26.89 35.34 2.57
C LEU A 123 27.23 34.45 1.38
N VAL A 124 26.27 33.60 1.01
CA VAL A 124 26.29 32.78 -0.21
C VAL A 124 26.13 33.66 -1.45
N SER A 125 26.91 33.40 -2.50
CA SER A 125 26.77 34.09 -3.79
C SER A 125 25.67 33.44 -4.61
N LYS A 126 24.62 34.20 -4.97
CA LYS A 126 23.54 33.72 -5.83
C LYS A 126 23.67 34.29 -7.25
N THR A 127 23.57 33.41 -8.24
CA THR A 127 23.35 33.79 -9.64
C THR A 127 21.86 33.67 -9.92
N TYR A 128 21.24 34.72 -10.45
CA TYR A 128 19.84 34.70 -10.84
C TYR A 128 19.75 34.49 -12.35
N ALA A 129 19.07 33.43 -12.79
CA ALA A 129 18.57 33.36 -14.15
C ALA A 129 17.51 34.46 -14.37
N PRO A 130 17.42 35.07 -15.56
CA PRO A 130 16.21 35.79 -15.92
C PRO A 130 15.09 34.77 -16.10
N LYS A 131 13.93 35.01 -15.45
CA LYS A 131 12.74 34.19 -15.71
C LYS A 131 12.39 34.20 -17.19
N TRP A 132 11.84 33.09 -17.68
CA TRP A 132 11.22 33.02 -18.99
C TRP A 132 10.05 34.01 -19.06
N THR A 133 9.91 34.66 -20.20
CA THR A 133 8.81 35.59 -20.46
C THR A 133 8.62 35.65 -21.97
N PRO A 134 7.40 35.47 -22.49
CA PRO A 134 7.13 35.57 -23.92
C PRO A 134 7.61 36.90 -24.49
N ASN A 135 8.07 36.90 -25.74
CA ASN A 135 8.66 38.07 -26.40
C ASN A 135 7.65 38.84 -27.29
N ASP A 136 6.39 38.42 -27.20
CA ASP A 136 5.33 38.64 -28.17
C ASP A 136 4.70 40.03 -28.03
N ALA A 137 4.17 40.53 -29.14
CA ALA A 137 3.92 41.95 -29.33
C ALA A 137 2.84 42.51 -28.39
N ARG A 138 1.91 41.67 -27.95
CA ARG A 138 0.77 41.98 -27.08
C ARG A 138 0.86 41.35 -25.68
N PHE A 139 1.94 40.63 -25.34
CA PHE A 139 2.06 39.99 -24.02
C PHE A 139 1.91 40.98 -22.84
N ASN A 140 2.31 42.25 -23.03
CA ASN A 140 2.14 43.30 -22.01
C ASN A 140 0.67 43.69 -21.74
N ASP A 141 -0.23 43.34 -22.66
CA ASP A 141 -1.68 43.56 -22.56
C ASP A 141 -2.37 42.35 -21.87
N GLN A 142 -1.71 41.19 -21.81
CA GLN A 142 -2.19 39.94 -21.19
C GLN A 142 -2.03 39.93 -19.67
N TRP A 143 -2.78 40.80 -18.98
CA TRP A 143 -2.74 40.90 -17.52
C TRP A 143 -3.10 39.61 -16.77
N HIS A 144 -3.87 38.71 -17.39
CA HIS A 144 -4.23 37.41 -16.81
C HIS A 144 -3.03 36.47 -16.60
N LEU A 145 -1.96 36.62 -17.38
CA LEU A 145 -0.70 35.87 -17.25
C LEU A 145 0.33 36.63 -16.40
N LEU A 146 0.30 37.97 -16.45
CA LEU A 146 1.18 38.83 -15.65
C LEU A 146 0.56 40.20 -15.34
N ASN A 147 -0.05 40.34 -14.16
CA ASN A 147 -0.63 41.58 -13.67
C ASN A 147 0.41 42.38 -12.88
N THR A 148 1.01 43.35 -13.55
CA THR A 148 1.94 44.34 -12.97
C THR A 148 1.22 45.55 -12.35
N GLY A 149 -0.12 45.53 -12.30
CA GLY A 149 -0.94 46.71 -12.02
C GLY A 149 -1.13 47.61 -13.26
N GLN A 150 -1.04 47.04 -14.47
CA GLN A 150 -1.51 47.71 -15.69
C GLN A 150 -3.02 48.01 -15.58
N THR A 151 -3.44 49.02 -16.35
CA THR A 151 -4.83 49.53 -16.50
C THR A 151 -5.61 49.93 -15.24
N GLY A 152 -5.11 49.63 -14.04
CA GLY A 152 -5.68 49.97 -12.75
C GLY A 152 -5.74 48.80 -11.76
N GLY A 153 -5.52 47.57 -12.23
CA GLY A 153 -5.66 46.34 -11.46
C GLY A 153 -4.70 46.19 -10.28
N ASN A 154 -4.94 45.16 -9.47
CA ASN A 154 -4.09 44.77 -8.35
C ASN A 154 -2.94 43.89 -8.86
N ALA A 155 -1.70 44.34 -8.68
CA ALA A 155 -0.55 43.55 -9.14
C ALA A 155 -0.45 42.20 -8.40
N GLY A 156 -0.27 41.10 -9.13
CA GLY A 156 -0.35 39.72 -8.63
C GLY A 156 -1.77 39.13 -8.60
N GLU A 157 -2.81 39.87 -9.00
CA GLU A 157 -4.10 39.26 -9.36
C GLU A 157 -4.07 38.81 -10.83
N ASP A 158 -3.35 37.72 -11.03
CA ASP A 158 -3.14 36.95 -12.26
C ASP A 158 -3.06 35.45 -11.90
N ALA A 159 -2.86 34.59 -12.90
CA ALA A 159 -2.72 33.14 -12.73
C ALA A 159 -1.33 32.69 -12.20
N ASN A 160 -0.45 33.63 -11.84
CA ASN A 160 0.91 33.40 -11.33
C ASN A 160 1.75 32.41 -12.15
N ILE A 161 1.69 32.50 -13.49
CA ILE A 161 2.22 31.47 -14.39
C ILE A 161 3.72 31.61 -14.72
N THR A 162 4.28 32.81 -14.53
CA THR A 162 5.65 33.14 -15.00
C THR A 162 6.79 32.38 -14.30
N THR A 163 6.54 31.63 -13.22
CA THR A 163 7.56 30.72 -12.66
C THR A 163 7.44 29.31 -13.24
N ALA A 164 6.23 28.80 -13.43
CA ALA A 164 6.02 27.48 -14.05
C ALA A 164 6.72 27.41 -15.42
N TRP A 165 6.60 28.47 -16.23
CA TRP A 165 7.26 28.59 -17.55
C TRP A 165 8.79 28.54 -17.57
N ASP A 166 9.47 28.72 -16.43
CA ASP A 166 10.92 28.52 -16.36
C ASP A 166 11.28 27.07 -16.72
N ASP A 167 10.40 26.12 -16.39
CA ASP A 167 10.59 24.68 -16.58
C ASP A 167 9.52 24.09 -17.54
N TYR A 168 8.22 24.33 -17.28
CA TYR A 168 7.07 23.71 -17.96
C TYR A 168 6.22 24.71 -18.78
N ARG A 169 5.90 24.39 -20.04
CA ARG A 169 5.15 25.24 -21.00
C ARG A 169 4.03 24.50 -21.75
N GLY A 170 3.74 23.26 -21.39
CA GLY A 170 2.72 22.36 -21.95
C GLY A 170 3.23 21.34 -22.97
N ASP A 171 4.55 21.14 -23.12
CA ASP A 171 5.10 20.26 -24.17
C ASP A 171 4.57 18.83 -24.03
N GLY A 172 4.14 18.25 -25.15
CA GLY A 172 3.56 16.90 -25.20
C GLY A 172 2.10 16.76 -24.73
N ILE A 173 1.45 17.81 -24.21
CA ILE A 173 0.04 17.77 -23.76
C ILE A 173 -0.90 18.30 -24.84
N VAL A 174 -2.06 17.66 -25.03
CA VAL A 174 -3.06 18.04 -26.05
C VAL A 174 -4.35 18.59 -25.43
N ILE A 175 -4.74 19.80 -25.85
CA ILE A 175 -5.98 20.48 -25.45
C ILE A 175 -6.99 20.48 -26.61
N GLY A 176 -8.12 19.80 -26.41
CA GLY A 176 -9.29 19.83 -27.30
C GLY A 176 -10.20 21.01 -26.98
N ILE A 177 -10.38 21.93 -27.93
CA ILE A 177 -11.28 23.09 -27.80
C ILE A 177 -12.64 22.73 -28.41
N VAL A 178 -13.64 22.49 -27.55
CA VAL A 178 -15.00 22.08 -27.95
C VAL A 178 -15.90 23.31 -28.06
N ASP A 179 -16.06 23.85 -29.26
CA ASP A 179 -16.62 25.21 -29.44
C ASP A 179 -17.22 25.47 -30.85
N ASP A 180 -17.28 26.74 -31.29
CA ASP A 180 -17.87 27.21 -32.56
C ASP A 180 -16.95 27.09 -33.78
N GLY A 181 -15.70 26.67 -33.55
CA GLY A 181 -14.66 26.41 -34.55
C GLY A 181 -13.29 26.90 -34.07
N LEU A 182 -12.24 26.52 -34.78
CA LEU A 182 -10.87 26.94 -34.50
C LEU A 182 -10.17 27.34 -35.80
N ASP A 183 -9.78 28.61 -35.91
CA ASP A 183 -9.01 29.13 -37.04
C ASP A 183 -7.56 28.63 -36.94
N TRP A 184 -7.37 27.34 -37.23
CA TRP A 184 -6.11 26.61 -37.04
C TRP A 184 -4.97 27.11 -37.95
N GLN A 185 -5.28 27.96 -38.93
CA GLN A 185 -4.29 28.63 -39.78
C GLN A 185 -3.81 29.97 -39.19
N HIS A 186 -4.34 30.37 -38.03
CA HIS A 186 -3.92 31.59 -37.34
C HIS A 186 -2.42 31.51 -36.96
N PRO A 187 -1.60 32.54 -37.24
CA PRO A 187 -0.15 32.50 -37.02
C PRO A 187 0.35 32.30 -35.58
N ASP A 188 -0.52 32.42 -34.57
CA ASP A 188 -0.21 32.08 -33.17
C ASP A 188 -0.77 30.71 -32.76
N LEU A 189 -1.50 29.99 -33.62
CA LEU A 189 -2.05 28.65 -33.34
C LEU A 189 -1.42 27.56 -34.23
N ASP A 190 -0.93 27.91 -35.42
CA ASP A 190 -0.47 26.96 -36.46
C ASP A 190 0.78 26.12 -36.10
N ASN A 191 1.52 26.47 -35.04
CA ASN A 191 2.79 25.83 -34.70
C ASN A 191 2.63 24.48 -33.97
N TYR A 192 1.53 24.30 -33.22
CA TYR A 192 1.24 23.13 -32.39
C TYR A 192 -0.19 22.59 -32.63
N TYR A 193 -0.72 22.79 -33.83
CA TYR A 193 -2.06 22.30 -34.18
C TYR A 193 -2.03 20.86 -34.69
N GLU A 194 -2.87 19.99 -34.11
CA GLU A 194 -2.92 18.56 -34.42
C GLU A 194 -4.05 18.21 -35.40
N GLU A 195 -3.78 18.35 -36.71
CA GLU A 195 -4.72 18.08 -37.83
C GLU A 195 -5.25 16.62 -37.92
N THR A 196 -4.82 15.74 -37.02
CA THR A 196 -5.32 14.34 -36.95
C THR A 196 -6.27 14.09 -35.78
N LEU A 197 -6.35 15.03 -34.84
CA LEU A 197 -7.21 14.97 -33.65
C LEU A 197 -8.41 15.93 -33.76
N ASP A 198 -8.58 16.58 -34.91
CA ASP A 198 -9.64 17.54 -35.18
C ASP A 198 -10.94 16.91 -35.73
N TYR A 199 -12.06 17.62 -35.53
CA TYR A 199 -13.34 17.22 -36.10
C TYR A 199 -14.38 18.34 -36.14
N ASP A 200 -15.16 18.41 -37.23
CA ASP A 200 -16.39 19.17 -37.34
C ASP A 200 -17.60 18.23 -37.12
N PHE A 201 -18.27 18.35 -35.99
CA PHE A 201 -19.47 17.57 -35.67
C PHE A 201 -20.74 18.10 -36.35
N CYS A 202 -20.75 19.35 -36.81
CA CYS A 202 -21.85 19.98 -37.53
C CYS A 202 -21.99 19.43 -38.96
N ASP A 203 -20.94 19.49 -39.77
CA ASP A 203 -20.91 19.01 -41.16
C ASP A 203 -20.32 17.59 -41.33
N ASN A 204 -19.64 17.03 -40.30
CA ASN A 204 -19.11 15.66 -40.22
C ASN A 204 -17.90 15.40 -41.14
N ASP A 205 -16.88 16.24 -41.03
CA ASP A 205 -15.56 16.04 -41.63
C ASP A 205 -14.41 16.55 -40.72
N ASN A 206 -13.18 16.53 -41.23
CA ASN A 206 -11.93 16.83 -40.52
C ASN A 206 -11.43 18.23 -40.92
N ASP A 207 -12.22 19.27 -40.62
CA ASP A 207 -11.83 20.68 -40.81
C ASP A 207 -12.70 21.57 -39.89
N PRO A 208 -12.29 21.82 -38.62
CA PRO A 208 -13.07 22.62 -37.67
C PRO A 208 -13.00 24.14 -37.96
N SER A 209 -12.72 24.53 -39.22
CA SER A 209 -12.59 25.92 -39.64
C SER A 209 -13.86 26.72 -39.31
N PRO A 210 -13.76 27.83 -38.56
CA PRO A 210 -14.91 28.58 -38.11
C PRO A 210 -15.67 29.26 -39.25
N SER A 211 -16.98 29.42 -39.06
CA SER A 211 -17.82 30.21 -39.96
C SER A 211 -17.75 31.71 -39.64
N TYR A 212 -18.31 32.52 -40.54
CA TYR A 212 -18.18 33.97 -40.46
C TYR A 212 -19.05 34.55 -39.32
N TYR A 213 -18.37 35.04 -38.27
CA TYR A 213 -18.82 35.49 -36.94
C TYR A 213 -18.66 34.47 -35.80
N ASP A 214 -18.18 33.27 -36.07
CA ASP A 214 -18.01 32.20 -35.08
C ASP A 214 -16.54 32.20 -34.61
N GLY A 215 -16.19 33.15 -33.72
CA GLY A 215 -14.81 33.42 -33.30
C GLY A 215 -14.50 33.08 -31.84
N HIS A 216 -15.42 32.39 -31.16
CA HIS A 216 -15.32 32.11 -29.74
C HIS A 216 -14.26 31.05 -29.46
N GLY A 217 -14.28 29.92 -30.19
CA GLY A 217 -13.31 28.84 -30.05
C GLY A 217 -11.87 29.27 -30.39
N THR A 218 -11.68 30.07 -31.45
CA THR A 218 -10.37 30.67 -31.76
C THR A 218 -9.86 31.61 -30.67
N SER A 219 -10.75 32.36 -30.00
CA SER A 219 -10.36 33.22 -28.87
C SER A 219 -10.00 32.41 -27.63
N ALA A 220 -10.77 31.34 -27.35
CA ALA A 220 -10.50 30.41 -26.25
C ALA A 220 -9.19 29.63 -26.45
N ALA A 221 -8.95 29.10 -27.66
CA ALA A 221 -7.72 28.41 -28.03
C ALA A 221 -6.47 29.25 -27.77
N GLY A 222 -6.51 30.55 -28.07
CA GLY A 222 -5.39 31.45 -27.81
C GLY A 222 -5.12 31.74 -26.34
N VAL A 223 -6.15 31.69 -25.48
CA VAL A 223 -5.96 31.81 -24.03
C VAL A 223 -5.33 30.53 -23.48
N ALA A 224 -5.77 29.36 -23.95
CA ALA A 224 -5.20 28.08 -23.55
C ALA A 224 -3.73 27.93 -24.01
N ALA A 225 -3.47 28.01 -25.32
CA ALA A 225 -2.21 27.58 -25.92
C ALA A 225 -1.80 28.34 -27.20
N ALA A 226 -1.99 29.66 -27.29
CA ALA A 226 -1.29 30.43 -28.32
C ALA A 226 0.25 30.29 -28.19
N ALA A 227 0.92 30.03 -29.31
CA ALA A 227 2.35 29.79 -29.39
C ALA A 227 3.18 31.00 -28.91
N GLY A 228 3.73 30.91 -27.70
CA GLY A 228 4.51 31.97 -27.10
C GLY A 228 5.94 32.08 -27.66
N ASN A 229 6.58 33.23 -27.40
CA ASN A 229 7.98 33.52 -27.73
C ASN A 229 8.28 33.50 -29.26
N ASN A 230 7.25 33.60 -30.10
CA ASN A 230 7.32 33.56 -31.56
C ASN A 230 7.50 34.95 -32.22
N THR A 231 7.40 36.04 -31.44
CA THR A 231 7.43 37.49 -31.80
C THR A 231 6.19 38.05 -32.48
N ILE A 232 5.12 37.25 -32.54
CA ILE A 232 3.83 37.58 -33.15
C ILE A 232 2.91 38.07 -32.02
N GLY A 233 1.67 37.62 -31.87
CA GLY A 233 0.67 38.38 -31.11
C GLY A 233 0.76 38.19 -29.61
N VAL A 234 0.25 37.04 -29.17
CA VAL A 234 -0.03 36.68 -27.78
C VAL A 234 0.65 35.36 -27.40
N SER A 235 0.67 35.04 -26.11
CA SER A 235 1.04 33.72 -25.58
C SER A 235 -0.18 33.12 -24.88
N GLY A 236 -0.44 31.84 -25.05
CA GLY A 236 -1.37 31.11 -24.20
C GLY A 236 -0.76 30.84 -22.83
N ALA A 237 -1.56 30.23 -21.96
CA ALA A 237 -1.09 29.72 -20.67
C ALA A 237 -0.13 28.53 -20.82
N ALA A 238 -0.38 27.64 -21.78
CA ALA A 238 0.53 26.58 -22.21
C ALA A 238 1.06 26.84 -23.62
N PRO A 239 2.08 27.71 -23.79
CA PRO A 239 2.55 28.14 -25.11
C PRO A 239 3.28 27.08 -25.94
N GLU A 240 3.51 25.89 -25.40
CA GLU A 240 4.10 24.72 -26.08
C GLU A 240 3.14 23.50 -26.08
N ALA A 241 1.90 23.64 -25.56
CA ALA A 241 0.86 22.62 -25.69
C ALA A 241 0.26 22.57 -27.10
N SER A 242 -0.22 21.37 -27.43
CA SER A 242 -0.87 21.09 -28.71
C SER A 242 -2.37 21.36 -28.66
N LEU A 243 -2.95 21.76 -29.79
CA LEU A 243 -4.36 22.13 -29.91
C LEU A 243 -5.09 21.25 -30.93
N ALA A 244 -6.27 20.75 -30.52
CA ALA A 244 -7.24 20.09 -31.40
C ALA A 244 -8.54 20.91 -31.45
N GLY A 245 -9.08 21.15 -32.65
CA GLY A 245 -10.33 21.88 -32.85
C GLY A 245 -11.53 20.94 -32.97
N LEU A 246 -12.53 21.09 -32.09
CA LEU A 246 -13.72 20.24 -32.03
C LEU A 246 -14.98 21.10 -32.21
N LEU A 247 -15.39 21.31 -33.46
CA LEU A 247 -16.50 22.21 -33.80
C LEU A 247 -17.84 21.53 -33.49
N LEU A 248 -18.57 22.08 -32.51
CA LEU A 248 -19.83 21.55 -31.97
C LEU A 248 -20.98 22.58 -31.98
N ILE A 249 -20.75 23.78 -31.44
CA ILE A 249 -21.85 24.70 -31.05
C ILE A 249 -22.25 25.71 -32.14
N ALA A 250 -21.53 25.77 -33.26
CA ALA A 250 -21.92 26.57 -34.43
C ALA A 250 -23.21 26.07 -35.12
N CYS A 251 -23.74 24.93 -34.69
CA CYS A 251 -25.02 24.38 -35.13
C CYS A 251 -25.84 23.79 -33.97
N SER A 252 -27.09 23.40 -34.25
CA SER A 252 -27.91 22.69 -33.25
C SER A 252 -27.33 21.31 -32.95
N THR A 253 -27.10 21.02 -31.67
CA THR A 253 -26.58 19.75 -31.17
C THR A 253 -27.69 18.81 -30.64
N THR A 254 -27.29 17.62 -30.19
CA THR A 254 -28.10 16.54 -29.58
C THR A 254 -27.19 15.74 -28.65
N ASP A 255 -27.72 15.13 -27.59
CA ASP A 255 -27.03 14.21 -26.65
C ASP A 255 -25.91 13.33 -27.26
N ILE A 256 -26.21 12.56 -28.32
CA ILE A 256 -25.20 11.71 -28.99
C ILE A 256 -24.07 12.48 -29.70
N ARG A 257 -24.30 13.75 -30.06
CA ARG A 257 -23.31 14.63 -30.68
C ARG A 257 -22.44 15.31 -29.62
N GLU A 258 -23.03 15.78 -28.52
CA GLU A 258 -22.28 16.24 -27.34
C GLU A 258 -21.34 15.12 -26.85
N SER A 259 -21.92 13.93 -26.58
CA SER A 259 -21.21 12.71 -26.17
C SER A 259 -20.04 12.33 -27.10
N ASN A 260 -20.26 12.31 -28.42
CA ASN A 260 -19.19 11.99 -29.39
C ASN A 260 -18.13 13.10 -29.53
N ALA A 261 -18.46 14.35 -29.18
CA ALA A 261 -17.52 15.47 -29.23
C ALA A 261 -16.62 15.51 -28.01
N LEU A 262 -17.18 15.24 -26.82
CA LEU A 262 -16.41 15.07 -25.60
C LEU A 262 -15.47 13.85 -25.71
N SER A 263 -15.98 12.67 -26.07
CA SER A 263 -15.15 11.45 -26.18
C SER A 263 -14.26 11.37 -27.43
N HIS A 264 -14.02 12.48 -28.15
CA HIS A 264 -13.32 12.46 -29.42
C HIS A 264 -11.81 12.20 -29.22
N ASN A 265 -11.31 11.03 -29.64
CA ASN A 265 -9.91 10.62 -29.45
C ASN A 265 -9.43 10.72 -27.99
N ARG A 266 -10.24 10.26 -27.02
CA ARG A 266 -9.97 10.26 -25.57
C ARG A 266 -8.60 9.71 -25.10
N GLN A 267 -7.88 8.98 -25.95
CA GLN A 267 -6.56 8.43 -25.64
C GLN A 267 -5.42 9.40 -26.02
N ASP A 268 -5.68 10.29 -26.98
CA ASP A 268 -4.69 11.18 -27.60
C ASP A 268 -4.95 12.67 -27.28
N ILE A 269 -6.15 13.02 -26.79
CA ILE A 269 -6.46 14.34 -26.22
C ILE A 269 -6.46 14.23 -24.69
N ASP A 270 -5.66 15.05 -24.01
CA ASP A 270 -5.59 15.03 -22.54
C ASP A 270 -6.72 15.81 -21.89
N ILE A 271 -6.98 17.02 -22.41
CA ILE A 271 -7.83 18.03 -21.77
C ILE A 271 -8.93 18.48 -22.74
N TYR A 272 -10.19 18.44 -22.32
CA TYR A 272 -11.32 19.02 -23.05
C TYR A 272 -11.75 20.35 -22.40
N SER A 273 -11.67 21.44 -23.17
CA SER A 273 -12.07 22.79 -22.74
C SER A 273 -13.45 23.13 -23.30
N ASN A 274 -14.45 23.27 -22.41
CA ASN A 274 -15.84 23.49 -22.78
C ASN A 274 -16.35 24.84 -22.24
N SER A 275 -16.61 25.78 -23.15
CA SER A 275 -17.06 27.14 -22.82
C SER A 275 -18.53 27.38 -23.24
N TRP A 276 -19.39 26.38 -23.04
CA TRP A 276 -20.79 26.35 -23.47
C TRP A 276 -21.65 25.55 -22.49
N GLY A 277 -22.97 25.76 -22.49
CA GLY A 277 -23.90 25.07 -21.59
C GLY A 277 -25.36 25.34 -21.97
N PRO A 278 -26.30 25.17 -21.02
CA PRO A 278 -27.67 25.66 -21.09
C PRO A 278 -27.75 27.19 -21.25
N SER A 279 -28.94 27.78 -21.10
CA SER A 279 -29.08 29.23 -21.20
C SER A 279 -29.04 29.90 -19.82
N ASP A 280 -27.93 30.59 -19.55
CA ASP A 280 -27.66 31.50 -18.43
C ASP A 280 -28.71 32.63 -18.39
N ASN A 281 -29.86 32.41 -17.75
CA ASN A 281 -31.00 33.35 -17.76
C ASN A 281 -31.80 33.42 -16.45
N GLY A 282 -31.25 32.83 -15.39
CA GLY A 282 -31.83 32.70 -14.06
C GLY A 282 -33.01 31.73 -14.00
N ARG A 283 -33.25 30.93 -15.06
CA ARG A 283 -34.46 30.07 -15.20
C ARG A 283 -34.30 28.82 -16.04
N THR A 284 -33.10 28.49 -16.53
CA THR A 284 -32.88 27.20 -17.19
C THR A 284 -32.43 26.20 -16.14
N VAL A 285 -32.99 25.01 -16.18
CA VAL A 285 -32.54 23.87 -15.38
C VAL A 285 -32.51 22.71 -16.36
N GLU A 286 -31.32 22.34 -16.80
CA GLU A 286 -31.11 21.40 -17.90
C GLU A 286 -29.85 20.58 -17.63
N ALA A 287 -30.01 19.26 -17.67
CA ALA A 287 -28.92 18.32 -17.48
C ALA A 287 -28.48 17.72 -18.82
N PRO A 288 -27.20 17.30 -18.95
CA PRO A 288 -26.75 16.44 -20.04
C PRO A 288 -27.65 15.22 -20.19
N GLY A 289 -27.78 14.75 -21.44
CA GLY A 289 -28.47 13.49 -21.70
C GLY A 289 -27.66 12.27 -21.21
N ALA A 290 -28.30 11.11 -21.23
CA ALA A 290 -27.67 9.88 -20.71
C ALA A 290 -26.47 9.42 -21.54
N LEU A 291 -26.31 9.85 -22.80
CA LEU A 291 -25.11 9.54 -23.58
C LEU A 291 -23.96 10.48 -23.23
N MET A 292 -24.25 11.74 -22.92
CA MET A 292 -23.26 12.71 -22.46
C MET A 292 -22.77 12.40 -21.03
N LEU A 293 -23.67 12.02 -20.11
CA LEU A 293 -23.27 11.51 -18.78
C LEU A 293 -22.40 10.27 -18.88
N ALA A 294 -22.78 9.31 -19.74
CA ALA A 294 -21.93 8.15 -20.01
C ALA A 294 -20.60 8.53 -20.70
N ALA A 295 -20.52 9.64 -21.45
CA ALA A 295 -19.27 10.12 -22.02
C ALA A 295 -18.34 10.61 -20.91
N PHE A 296 -18.83 11.47 -20.00
CA PHE A 296 -18.08 11.87 -18.80
C PHE A 296 -17.49 10.66 -18.05
N GLU A 297 -18.35 9.69 -17.67
CA GLU A 297 -17.92 8.47 -16.97
C GLU A 297 -16.86 7.66 -17.74
N ASN A 298 -17.01 7.49 -19.07
CA ASN A 298 -16.04 6.75 -19.88
C ASN A 298 -14.73 7.53 -20.10
N ASP A 299 -14.79 8.85 -20.19
CA ASP A 299 -13.62 9.69 -20.47
C ASP A 299 -12.77 9.85 -19.19
N VAL A 300 -13.37 9.94 -17.99
CA VAL A 300 -12.60 9.92 -16.73
C VAL A 300 -12.10 8.52 -16.32
N SER A 301 -12.73 7.43 -16.79
CA SER A 301 -12.30 6.05 -16.43
C SER A 301 -11.42 5.37 -17.47
N GLN A 302 -11.48 5.78 -18.75
CA GLN A 302 -10.73 5.16 -19.85
C GLN A 302 -9.81 6.13 -20.57
N GLY A 303 -10.00 7.45 -20.42
CA GLY A 303 -9.17 8.46 -21.06
C GLY A 303 -7.71 8.38 -20.64
N ARG A 304 -6.80 8.92 -21.47
CA ARG A 304 -5.36 9.01 -21.18
C ARG A 304 -4.75 7.68 -20.67
N GLY A 305 -5.11 6.56 -21.29
CA GLY A 305 -4.62 5.23 -20.89
C GLY A 305 -5.18 4.68 -19.56
N GLY A 306 -6.26 5.26 -19.04
CA GLY A 306 -6.86 4.90 -17.74
C GLY A 306 -6.66 5.95 -16.64
N LEU A 307 -5.87 7.00 -16.89
CA LEU A 307 -5.71 8.13 -15.95
C LEU A 307 -6.94 9.07 -15.92
N GLY A 308 -7.76 9.03 -16.97
CA GLY A 308 -8.93 9.89 -17.13
C GLY A 308 -8.60 11.21 -17.80
N ASN A 309 -9.45 11.61 -18.76
CA ASN A 309 -9.35 12.93 -19.39
C ASN A 309 -9.70 14.03 -18.39
N ILE A 310 -9.03 15.19 -18.50
CA ILE A 310 -9.39 16.36 -17.70
C ILE A 310 -10.44 17.17 -18.45
N ILE A 311 -11.57 17.45 -17.81
CA ILE A 311 -12.69 18.10 -18.48
C ILE A 311 -12.98 19.41 -17.75
N THR A 312 -12.68 20.53 -18.39
CA THR A 312 -12.98 21.86 -17.82
C THR A 312 -14.27 22.42 -18.41
N TRP A 313 -15.06 23.07 -17.57
CA TRP A 313 -16.37 23.61 -17.93
C TRP A 313 -16.55 25.03 -17.40
N ALA A 314 -17.06 25.92 -18.25
CA ALA A 314 -17.41 27.28 -17.82
C ALA A 314 -18.62 27.25 -16.88
N ALA A 315 -18.48 27.85 -15.69
CA ALA A 315 -19.55 27.87 -14.68
C ALA A 315 -20.74 28.81 -15.01
N GLY A 316 -20.84 29.34 -16.24
CA GLY A 316 -21.94 30.22 -16.65
C GLY A 316 -21.70 31.73 -16.46
N ASN A 317 -22.58 32.56 -17.04
CA ASN A 317 -22.50 34.02 -17.15
C ASN A 317 -23.81 34.74 -16.74
N GLY A 318 -24.68 34.06 -15.99
CA GLY A 318 -26.05 34.47 -15.64
C GLY A 318 -26.22 35.27 -14.35
N LEU A 319 -25.16 35.67 -13.63
CA LEU A 319 -25.29 36.37 -12.34
C LEU A 319 -26.17 37.64 -12.40
N ASP A 320 -26.13 38.39 -13.50
CA ASP A 320 -26.90 39.63 -13.69
C ASP A 320 -28.42 39.37 -13.89
N ASP A 321 -28.82 38.10 -14.10
CA ASP A 321 -30.19 37.59 -14.17
C ASP A 321 -30.56 36.70 -12.93
N ASP A 322 -29.72 36.72 -11.88
CA ASP A 322 -29.82 35.92 -10.64
C ASP A 322 -29.72 34.38 -10.86
N ASP A 323 -28.84 33.92 -11.76
CA ASP A 323 -28.57 32.48 -12.02
C ASP A 323 -27.51 31.85 -11.10
N ASN A 324 -27.45 30.51 -11.05
CA ASN A 324 -26.51 29.71 -10.24
C ASN A 324 -26.02 28.48 -11.02
N SER A 325 -24.70 28.26 -11.01
CA SER A 325 -23.99 27.23 -11.79
C SER A 325 -24.36 25.79 -11.43
N ASN A 326 -24.99 25.56 -10.28
CA ASN A 326 -25.57 24.27 -9.90
C ASN A 326 -26.83 23.90 -10.73
N PHE A 327 -27.39 24.82 -11.52
CA PHE A 327 -28.51 24.54 -12.45
C PHE A 327 -28.09 24.21 -13.88
N ASP A 328 -26.80 24.40 -14.20
CA ASP A 328 -26.16 23.82 -15.38
C ASP A 328 -25.67 22.39 -15.03
N GLY A 329 -26.39 21.37 -15.52
CA GLY A 329 -26.02 19.98 -15.24
C GLY A 329 -24.72 19.50 -15.89
N TYR A 330 -24.11 20.30 -16.78
CA TYR A 330 -22.78 20.00 -17.34
C TYR A 330 -21.71 20.45 -16.34
N ALA A 331 -21.66 21.75 -16.00
CA ALA A 331 -20.74 22.27 -15.00
C ALA A 331 -20.99 21.73 -13.58
N ASN A 332 -22.20 21.23 -13.29
CA ASN A 332 -22.54 20.56 -12.02
C ASN A 332 -22.11 19.08 -11.99
N SER A 333 -21.59 18.50 -13.08
CA SER A 333 -21.09 17.12 -13.04
C SER A 333 -19.78 17.03 -12.24
N ARG A 334 -19.69 16.04 -11.33
CA ARG A 334 -18.47 15.70 -10.57
C ARG A 334 -17.28 15.27 -11.44
N HIS A 335 -17.50 15.04 -12.74
CA HIS A 335 -16.47 14.69 -13.71
C HIS A 335 -15.93 15.93 -14.46
N THR A 336 -16.30 17.13 -14.01
CA THR A 336 -15.94 18.38 -14.66
C THR A 336 -15.44 19.43 -13.66
N ILE A 337 -14.34 20.08 -14.04
CA ILE A 337 -13.78 21.21 -13.32
C ILE A 337 -14.59 22.45 -13.71
N ALA A 338 -15.55 22.84 -12.87
CA ALA A 338 -16.32 24.06 -13.04
C ALA A 338 -15.47 25.31 -12.73
N VAL A 339 -15.28 26.16 -13.74
CA VAL A 339 -14.42 27.34 -13.69
C VAL A 339 -15.23 28.64 -13.69
N THR A 340 -15.07 29.43 -12.63
CA THR A 340 -15.66 30.78 -12.51
C THR A 340 -14.66 31.90 -12.80
N ALA A 341 -15.13 33.15 -12.84
CA ALA A 341 -14.38 34.29 -13.40
C ALA A 341 -14.13 35.42 -12.39
N VAL A 342 -12.90 35.93 -12.36
CA VAL A 342 -12.51 37.14 -11.61
C VAL A 342 -11.88 38.21 -12.47
N THR A 343 -12.16 39.47 -12.11
CA THR A 343 -11.56 40.66 -12.71
C THR A 343 -10.10 40.86 -12.28
N HIS A 344 -9.36 41.76 -12.95
CA HIS A 344 -7.99 42.17 -12.59
C HIS A 344 -7.78 42.83 -11.20
N TYR A 345 -8.81 42.82 -10.34
CA TYR A 345 -8.74 43.16 -8.92
C TYR A 345 -8.84 41.94 -7.99
N GLY A 346 -8.98 40.72 -8.54
CA GLY A 346 -9.28 39.49 -7.79
C GLY A 346 -10.74 39.38 -7.33
N GLN A 347 -11.65 40.19 -7.87
CA GLN A 347 -13.07 40.24 -7.48
C GLN A 347 -13.94 39.53 -8.52
N GLN A 348 -15.01 38.85 -8.07
CA GLN A 348 -16.03 38.20 -8.92
C GLN A 348 -16.44 39.09 -10.10
N SER A 349 -16.38 38.55 -11.32
CA SER A 349 -16.88 39.26 -12.50
C SER A 349 -18.41 39.40 -12.45
N TRP A 350 -18.93 40.45 -13.08
CA TRP A 350 -20.33 40.88 -12.91
C TRP A 350 -21.37 39.89 -13.47
N TYR A 351 -20.94 38.94 -14.29
CA TYR A 351 -21.73 37.85 -14.85
C TYR A 351 -21.46 36.50 -14.17
N ALA A 352 -20.37 36.37 -13.40
CA ALA A 352 -19.83 35.07 -13.01
C ALA A 352 -20.71 34.41 -11.95
N GLU A 353 -21.37 33.32 -12.33
CA GLU A 353 -22.34 32.65 -11.46
C GLU A 353 -21.67 32.07 -10.20
N PRO A 354 -22.39 32.05 -9.07
CA PRO A 354 -22.03 31.27 -7.90
C PRO A 354 -22.57 29.84 -8.01
N GLY A 355 -22.03 28.95 -7.19
CA GLY A 355 -22.51 27.57 -6.98
C GLY A 355 -21.58 26.80 -6.05
N ALA A 356 -22.06 25.69 -5.50
CA ALA A 356 -21.29 24.78 -4.64
C ALA A 356 -20.40 23.82 -5.46
N ASN A 357 -20.67 23.68 -6.75
CA ASN A 357 -19.92 22.86 -7.71
C ASN A 357 -18.63 23.51 -8.23
N ILE A 358 -18.44 24.82 -8.02
CA ILE A 358 -17.28 25.55 -8.53
C ILE A 358 -16.02 25.09 -7.79
N LEU A 359 -15.08 24.48 -8.52
CA LEU A 359 -13.77 24.11 -7.97
C LEU A 359 -12.83 25.32 -7.91
N VAL A 360 -12.78 26.11 -8.97
CA VAL A 360 -11.72 27.12 -9.14
C VAL A 360 -12.19 28.36 -9.89
N ALA A 361 -11.56 29.50 -9.60
CA ALA A 361 -11.71 30.74 -10.33
C ALA A 361 -10.48 31.04 -11.19
N ALA A 362 -10.66 31.74 -12.32
CA ALA A 362 -9.54 32.25 -13.09
C ALA A 362 -9.77 33.69 -13.61
N PRO A 363 -8.68 34.43 -13.90
CA PRO A 363 -8.74 35.75 -14.52
C PRO A 363 -9.59 35.81 -15.80
N SER A 364 -10.51 36.77 -15.86
CA SER A 364 -11.39 37.06 -17.00
C SER A 364 -11.79 38.55 -17.04
N ASP A 365 -12.56 38.96 -18.05
CA ASP A 365 -12.98 40.35 -18.21
C ASP A 365 -13.81 40.88 -17.03
N GLY A 366 -13.77 42.20 -16.88
CA GLY A 366 -14.66 42.93 -16.01
C GLY A 366 -13.96 44.14 -15.40
N SER A 367 -14.74 44.97 -14.70
CA SER A 367 -14.29 46.27 -14.17
C SER A 367 -13.66 47.23 -15.21
N GLY A 368 -13.82 46.97 -16.50
CA GLY A 368 -13.37 47.81 -17.61
C GLY A 368 -12.13 47.31 -18.35
N GLU A 369 -11.67 46.09 -18.08
CA GLU A 369 -10.57 45.41 -18.77
C GLU A 369 -11.06 44.07 -19.34
N GLY A 370 -10.51 43.63 -20.49
CA GLY A 370 -10.80 42.33 -21.12
C GLY A 370 -9.56 41.43 -21.23
N ILE A 371 -9.73 40.25 -21.81
CA ILE A 371 -8.68 39.29 -22.10
C ILE A 371 -8.17 39.52 -23.53
N THR A 372 -6.86 39.79 -23.65
CA THR A 372 -6.18 39.89 -24.94
C THR A 372 -5.77 38.51 -25.43
N THR A 373 -6.31 38.08 -26.58
CA THR A 373 -6.12 36.74 -27.19
C THR A 373 -6.23 36.81 -28.72
N THR A 374 -6.12 35.68 -29.40
CA THR A 374 -6.35 35.50 -30.86
C THR A 374 -7.81 35.77 -31.25
N ASP A 375 -8.06 36.01 -32.53
CA ASP A 375 -9.39 36.19 -33.13
C ASP A 375 -9.33 35.68 -34.59
N ASN A 376 -10.45 35.25 -35.17
CA ASN A 376 -10.46 34.73 -36.56
C ASN A 376 -9.84 35.73 -37.54
N GLU A 377 -8.94 35.29 -38.41
CA GLU A 377 -8.12 36.17 -39.26
C GLU A 377 -8.95 37.22 -40.03
N GLY A 378 -8.46 38.46 -40.01
CA GLY A 378 -8.92 39.58 -40.82
C GLY A 378 -10.24 40.22 -40.41
N GLY A 379 -11.31 39.46 -40.18
CA GLY A 379 -12.61 40.05 -39.81
C GLY A 379 -13.81 39.11 -39.86
N GLY A 380 -13.56 37.83 -39.60
CA GLY A 380 -14.57 36.79 -39.42
C GLY A 380 -14.88 36.46 -37.96
N GLY A 381 -14.26 37.15 -37.00
CA GLY A 381 -14.51 36.97 -35.58
C GLY A 381 -15.08 38.23 -34.92
N TYR A 382 -14.67 38.52 -33.69
CA TYR A 382 -15.18 39.67 -32.92
C TYR A 382 -14.77 41.02 -33.54
N ASN A 383 -13.56 41.10 -34.08
CA ASN A 383 -12.95 42.33 -34.57
C ASN A 383 -12.68 42.31 -36.08
N ASN A 384 -12.02 43.36 -36.59
CA ASN A 384 -11.56 43.45 -37.99
C ASN A 384 -10.02 43.35 -38.05
N GLY A 385 -9.48 42.38 -37.33
CA GLY A 385 -8.07 42.03 -37.24
C GLY A 385 -7.93 40.74 -36.43
N ASP A 386 -6.72 40.21 -36.38
CA ASP A 386 -6.44 38.81 -36.01
C ASP A 386 -6.33 38.59 -34.49
N TYR A 387 -6.78 39.56 -33.68
CA TYR A 387 -6.68 39.58 -32.22
C TYR A 387 -7.86 40.29 -31.59
N ASN A 388 -8.33 39.76 -30.46
CA ASN A 388 -9.35 40.33 -29.62
C ASN A 388 -8.72 40.88 -28.34
N ASP A 389 -8.95 42.15 -28.03
CA ASP A 389 -8.48 42.82 -26.80
C ASP A 389 -9.57 42.85 -25.70
N ASP A 390 -10.80 42.46 -26.05
CA ASP A 390 -12.02 42.54 -25.23
C ASP A 390 -12.70 41.15 -25.06
N PHE A 391 -11.95 40.02 -25.11
CA PHE A 391 -12.52 38.68 -24.83
C PHE A 391 -12.83 38.52 -23.34
N GLY A 392 -13.74 37.61 -22.97
CA GLY A 392 -14.32 37.58 -21.63
C GLY A 392 -15.29 36.44 -21.36
N GLY A 393 -16.07 36.57 -20.29
CA GLY A 393 -16.94 35.52 -19.75
C GLY A 393 -16.17 34.46 -18.97
N THR A 394 -16.88 33.56 -18.28
CA THR A 394 -16.30 32.28 -17.79
C THR A 394 -15.71 31.46 -18.95
N SER A 395 -16.18 31.70 -20.18
CA SER A 395 -15.61 31.23 -21.44
C SER A 395 -14.13 31.57 -21.70
N SER A 396 -13.58 32.60 -21.04
CA SER A 396 -12.14 32.92 -21.11
C SER A 396 -11.37 32.52 -19.85
N ALA A 397 -12.05 32.29 -18.73
CA ALA A 397 -11.47 31.72 -17.52
C ALA A 397 -11.17 30.22 -17.69
N THR A 398 -12.10 29.48 -18.31
CA THR A 398 -12.02 28.02 -18.54
C THR A 398 -10.80 27.58 -19.37
N PRO A 399 -10.52 28.16 -20.57
CA PRO A 399 -9.32 27.83 -21.33
C PRO A 399 -8.02 28.25 -20.62
N LEU A 400 -8.04 29.28 -19.76
CA LEU A 400 -6.88 29.63 -18.93
C LEU A 400 -6.59 28.52 -17.92
N VAL A 401 -7.61 27.95 -17.27
CA VAL A 401 -7.46 26.76 -16.41
C VAL A 401 -6.97 25.56 -17.21
N SER A 402 -7.53 25.28 -18.39
CA SER A 402 -7.03 24.21 -19.28
C SER A 402 -5.54 24.33 -19.60
N GLY A 403 -5.07 25.54 -19.94
CA GLY A 403 -3.64 25.76 -20.20
C GLY A 403 -2.78 25.64 -18.95
N VAL A 404 -3.27 26.00 -17.76
CA VAL A 404 -2.53 25.73 -16.50
C VAL A 404 -2.48 24.24 -16.19
N ILE A 405 -3.56 23.49 -16.44
CA ILE A 405 -3.60 22.03 -16.28
C ILE A 405 -2.61 21.35 -17.24
N ALA A 406 -2.42 21.87 -18.45
CA ALA A 406 -1.37 21.35 -19.33
C ALA A 406 0.05 21.53 -18.76
N LEU A 407 0.30 22.56 -17.93
CA LEU A 407 1.58 22.66 -17.20
C LEU A 407 1.67 21.65 -16.04
N ILE A 408 0.55 21.37 -15.36
CA ILE A 408 0.46 20.36 -14.29
C ILE A 408 0.76 18.96 -14.86
N LEU A 409 0.17 18.61 -16.02
CA LEU A 409 0.37 17.32 -16.67
C LEU A 409 1.75 17.16 -17.32
N GLU A 410 2.38 18.24 -17.81
CA GLU A 410 3.80 18.17 -18.24
C GLU A 410 4.73 17.93 -17.03
N ALA A 411 4.42 18.53 -15.88
CA ALA A 411 5.20 18.34 -14.66
C ALA A 411 5.07 16.93 -14.07
N ASN A 412 3.88 16.33 -14.15
CA ASN A 412 3.66 14.94 -13.79
C ASN A 412 2.60 14.29 -14.72
N PRO A 413 3.01 13.49 -15.72
CA PRO A 413 2.09 12.91 -16.69
C PRO A 413 1.26 11.75 -16.11
N ASN A 414 1.65 11.20 -14.95
CA ASN A 414 0.99 10.06 -14.32
C ASN A 414 -0.26 10.45 -13.50
N LEU A 415 -0.55 11.75 -13.38
CA LEU A 415 -1.70 12.24 -12.60
C LEU A 415 -3.01 11.78 -13.22
N THR A 416 -3.91 11.30 -12.36
CA THR A 416 -5.31 11.03 -12.73
C THR A 416 -6.14 12.32 -12.79
N TYR A 417 -7.38 12.24 -13.27
CA TYR A 417 -8.28 13.39 -13.25
C TYR A 417 -8.55 13.93 -11.83
N ARG A 418 -8.71 13.03 -10.84
CA ARG A 418 -8.90 13.39 -9.42
C ARG A 418 -7.66 14.06 -8.84
N ASP A 419 -6.45 13.58 -9.18
CA ASP A 419 -5.20 14.19 -8.72
C ASP A 419 -5.08 15.66 -9.15
N VAL A 420 -5.48 15.96 -10.40
CA VAL A 420 -5.49 17.35 -10.90
C VAL A 420 -6.48 18.22 -10.12
N GLU A 421 -7.64 17.69 -9.74
CA GLU A 421 -8.64 18.40 -8.94
C GLU A 421 -8.16 18.65 -7.51
N HIS A 422 -7.54 17.65 -6.87
CA HIS A 422 -6.86 17.80 -5.58
C HIS A 422 -5.75 18.86 -5.65
N ILE A 423 -4.86 18.78 -6.65
CA ILE A 423 -3.79 19.77 -6.83
C ILE A 423 -4.37 21.18 -6.99
N ILE A 424 -5.47 21.35 -7.72
CA ILE A 424 -6.16 22.64 -7.86
C ILE A 424 -6.75 23.10 -6.52
N ALA A 425 -7.45 22.24 -5.78
CA ALA A 425 -8.04 22.60 -4.49
C ALA A 425 -6.96 23.02 -3.46
N HIS A 426 -5.84 22.30 -3.42
CA HIS A 426 -4.74 22.52 -2.45
C HIS A 426 -3.79 23.68 -2.83
N SER A 427 -3.73 24.06 -4.12
CA SER A 427 -2.85 25.15 -4.60
C SER A 427 -3.55 26.47 -4.91
N SER A 428 -4.89 26.47 -5.01
CA SER A 428 -5.67 27.68 -5.32
C SER A 428 -5.48 28.79 -4.28
N ARG A 429 -5.38 30.02 -4.79
CA ARG A 429 -5.08 31.21 -3.99
C ARG A 429 -6.34 31.97 -3.64
N GLN A 430 -6.65 32.09 -2.35
CA GLN A 430 -7.73 32.93 -1.84
C GLN A 430 -7.62 34.37 -2.39
N ASN A 431 -8.56 34.73 -3.26
CA ASN A 431 -8.72 36.06 -3.86
C ASN A 431 -9.74 36.89 -3.06
N HIS A 432 -9.60 38.23 -3.11
CA HIS A 432 -10.52 39.16 -2.44
C HIS A 432 -10.88 38.73 -0.99
N ALA A 433 -9.88 38.39 -0.17
CA ALA A 433 -9.99 37.79 1.18
C ALA A 433 -10.80 38.55 2.27
N ASN A 434 -11.61 39.54 1.90
CA ASN A 434 -12.59 40.21 2.76
C ASN A 434 -14.02 40.10 2.17
N ASP A 435 -14.25 39.23 1.17
CA ASP A 435 -15.58 38.89 0.66
C ASP A 435 -16.33 38.06 1.71
N ASP A 436 -17.60 38.38 1.97
CA ASP A 436 -18.42 37.69 2.99
C ASP A 436 -18.84 36.27 2.55
N SER A 437 -18.42 35.82 1.36
CA SER A 437 -18.67 34.47 0.82
C SER A 437 -17.65 33.42 1.27
N TRP A 438 -16.48 33.84 1.77
CA TRP A 438 -15.44 32.94 2.27
C TRP A 438 -15.82 32.32 3.61
N GLY A 439 -15.69 31.01 3.72
CA GLY A 439 -15.73 30.25 4.96
C GLY A 439 -14.66 29.16 4.95
N THR A 440 -14.23 28.72 6.12
CA THR A 440 -13.32 27.57 6.25
C THR A 440 -14.15 26.31 6.47
N ASN A 441 -13.88 25.24 5.71
CA ASN A 441 -14.58 23.96 5.82
C ASN A 441 -14.07 23.12 7.02
N GLY A 442 -14.55 21.88 7.16
CA GLY A 442 -14.20 21.00 8.27
C GLY A 442 -12.74 20.55 8.27
N ALA A 443 -12.14 20.37 7.08
CA ALA A 443 -10.75 19.98 6.88
C ALA A 443 -9.75 21.13 7.03
N GLY A 444 -10.23 22.39 6.93
CA GLY A 444 -9.42 23.60 7.07
C GLY A 444 -9.20 24.37 5.77
N HIS A 445 -9.81 23.93 4.66
CA HIS A 445 -9.78 24.65 3.38
C HIS A 445 -10.66 25.90 3.40
N ASP A 446 -10.17 27.01 2.85
CA ASP A 446 -11.00 28.20 2.63
C ASP A 446 -11.78 28.05 1.32
N VAL A 447 -13.11 27.97 1.43
CA VAL A 447 -14.04 27.71 0.32
C VAL A 447 -15.04 28.87 0.14
N SER A 448 -15.50 29.09 -1.09
CA SER A 448 -16.48 30.12 -1.42
C SER A 448 -17.33 29.74 -2.63
N HIS A 449 -18.66 29.84 -2.48
CA HIS A 449 -19.61 29.63 -3.58
C HIS A 449 -19.42 30.59 -4.76
N LYS A 450 -18.55 31.61 -4.65
CA LYS A 450 -18.22 32.54 -5.76
C LYS A 450 -16.89 32.25 -6.46
N TYR A 451 -16.03 31.44 -5.83
CA TYR A 451 -14.62 31.33 -6.20
C TYR A 451 -14.07 29.89 -6.10
N GLY A 452 -14.86 28.92 -5.63
CA GLY A 452 -14.37 27.60 -5.23
C GLY A 452 -13.33 27.71 -4.13
N PHE A 453 -12.19 27.05 -4.33
CA PHE A 453 -10.99 27.15 -3.48
C PHE A 453 -10.17 28.44 -3.74
N GLY A 454 -10.50 29.21 -4.78
CA GLY A 454 -9.88 30.49 -5.09
C GLY A 454 -9.40 30.61 -6.52
N VAL A 455 -8.50 31.57 -6.76
CA VAL A 455 -7.91 31.79 -8.09
C VAL A 455 -6.78 30.81 -8.32
N ILE A 456 -6.80 30.16 -9.49
CA ILE A 456 -5.74 29.23 -9.89
C ILE A 456 -4.35 29.88 -9.83
N ASP A 457 -3.40 29.19 -9.19
CA ASP A 457 -2.00 29.61 -9.09
C ASP A 457 -1.11 28.56 -9.76
N ALA A 458 -0.73 28.82 -11.00
CA ALA A 458 -0.01 27.86 -11.82
C ALA A 458 1.39 27.53 -11.27
N SER A 459 2.07 28.48 -10.61
CA SER A 459 3.36 28.20 -9.98
C SER A 459 3.20 27.28 -8.76
N ALA A 460 2.14 27.44 -7.98
CA ALA A 460 1.87 26.58 -6.82
C ALA A 460 1.38 25.19 -7.25
N ALA A 461 0.48 25.11 -8.24
CA ALA A 461 -0.07 23.86 -8.74
C ALA A 461 1.01 22.96 -9.36
N VAL A 462 1.88 23.52 -10.21
CA VAL A 462 2.99 22.79 -10.82
C VAL A 462 4.00 22.30 -9.79
N ALA A 463 4.40 23.16 -8.83
CA ALA A 463 5.33 22.76 -7.77
C ALA A 463 4.76 21.69 -6.82
N LEU A 464 3.43 21.59 -6.70
CA LEU A 464 2.75 20.52 -5.98
C LEU A 464 2.73 19.23 -6.82
N ALA A 465 2.46 19.33 -8.12
CA ALA A 465 2.41 18.21 -9.06
C ALA A 465 3.73 17.42 -9.18
N GLU A 466 4.88 18.12 -9.15
CA GLU A 466 6.23 17.54 -9.26
C GLU A 466 6.52 16.41 -8.24
N ASN A 467 5.87 16.45 -7.07
CA ASN A 467 6.05 15.50 -5.97
C ASN A 467 4.70 15.00 -5.45
N TRP A 468 3.66 15.01 -6.28
CA TRP A 468 2.35 14.49 -5.93
C TRP A 468 2.33 12.97 -6.02
N ASN A 469 1.94 12.31 -4.94
CA ASN A 469 1.59 10.89 -4.94
C ASN A 469 0.12 10.79 -5.35
N ASN A 470 -0.18 9.94 -6.33
CA ASN A 470 -1.56 9.77 -6.79
C ASN A 470 -2.46 9.31 -5.63
N VAL A 471 -3.68 9.83 -5.58
CA VAL A 471 -4.69 9.44 -4.58
C VAL A 471 -5.20 8.01 -4.84
N ASP A 472 -5.61 7.34 -3.76
CA ASP A 472 -6.16 5.98 -3.81
C ASP A 472 -7.44 5.87 -4.64
N GLU A 473 -7.89 4.63 -4.90
CA GLU A 473 -9.10 4.35 -5.66
C GLU A 473 -10.34 5.07 -5.09
N GLU A 474 -11.23 5.54 -5.98
CA GLU A 474 -12.44 6.25 -5.57
C GLU A 474 -13.44 5.26 -4.95
N ILE A 475 -13.65 5.38 -3.64
CA ILE A 475 -14.76 4.74 -2.94
C ILE A 475 -15.96 5.70 -2.85
N ASN A 476 -17.15 5.15 -2.61
CA ASN A 476 -18.35 5.96 -2.46
C ASN A 476 -19.34 5.39 -1.45
N PHE A 477 -20.02 6.30 -0.75
CA PHE A 477 -21.23 6.01 0.02
C PHE A 477 -22.44 6.49 -0.79
N GLN A 478 -23.45 5.63 -0.91
CA GLN A 478 -24.75 5.98 -1.48
C GLN A 478 -25.85 5.71 -0.45
N SER A 479 -26.68 6.71 -0.14
CA SER A 479 -27.83 6.50 0.73
C SER A 479 -28.91 5.62 0.07
N GLY A 480 -28.92 5.60 -1.26
CA GLY A 480 -30.08 5.23 -2.07
C GLY A 480 -31.26 6.19 -1.85
N LEU A 481 -32.34 5.99 -2.60
CA LEU A 481 -33.53 6.83 -2.57
C LEU A 481 -34.25 6.81 -1.20
N ILE A 482 -34.32 7.98 -0.56
CA ILE A 482 -35.01 8.22 0.72
C ILE A 482 -36.41 8.81 0.47
N ASP A 483 -37.44 7.96 0.46
CA ASP A 483 -38.86 8.36 0.44
C ASP A 483 -39.26 9.12 1.72
N ILE A 484 -39.59 10.41 1.58
CA ILE A 484 -39.98 11.30 2.69
C ILE A 484 -41.51 11.47 2.87
N GLN A 485 -42.29 10.69 2.12
CA GLN A 485 -43.75 10.51 2.20
C GLN A 485 -44.57 11.74 1.80
N ASP A 486 -44.37 12.24 0.58
CA ASP A 486 -45.11 13.35 -0.05
C ASP A 486 -45.20 14.59 0.87
N ARG A 487 -44.07 15.07 1.39
CA ARG A 487 -44.09 16.09 2.44
C ARG A 487 -44.28 17.49 1.87
N SER A 488 -45.39 18.13 2.26
CA SER A 488 -45.64 19.54 1.93
C SER A 488 -44.58 20.47 2.51
N ILE A 489 -43.97 21.30 1.67
CA ILE A 489 -42.99 22.32 2.07
C ILE A 489 -43.73 23.52 2.74
N PRO A 490 -43.25 24.05 3.88
CA PRO A 490 -43.89 25.19 4.55
C PRO A 490 -43.69 26.56 3.86
N ASP A 491 -44.73 27.06 3.17
CA ASP A 491 -44.82 28.42 2.59
C ASP A 491 -44.35 29.52 3.55
N ASN A 492 -43.15 30.06 3.26
CA ASN A 492 -42.44 31.12 3.99
C ASN A 492 -42.52 30.98 5.53
N SER A 493 -42.23 29.77 6.02
CA SER A 493 -42.47 29.43 7.43
C SER A 493 -41.43 28.47 8.01
N ALA A 494 -40.29 29.01 8.44
CA ALA A 494 -39.23 28.25 9.11
C ALA A 494 -39.71 27.47 10.38
N PRO A 495 -39.13 26.28 10.64
CA PRO A 495 -38.19 25.57 9.79
C PRO A 495 -38.90 24.99 8.55
N GLY A 496 -38.17 24.89 7.43
CA GLY A 496 -38.61 24.13 6.26
C GLY A 496 -38.67 22.61 6.51
N VAL A 497 -38.54 21.82 5.45
CA VAL A 497 -38.33 20.38 5.57
C VAL A 497 -36.85 20.14 5.90
N ILE A 498 -36.59 19.41 6.97
CA ILE A 498 -35.24 19.01 7.39
C ILE A 498 -35.22 17.48 7.40
N GLU A 499 -34.25 16.90 6.69
CA GLU A 499 -33.97 15.47 6.65
C GLU A 499 -32.51 15.21 7.05
N THR A 500 -32.24 13.98 7.51
CA THR A 500 -30.92 13.57 7.96
C THR A 500 -30.63 12.13 7.59
N VAL A 501 -29.41 11.86 7.12
CA VAL A 501 -28.88 10.52 6.92
C VAL A 501 -27.69 10.30 7.86
N GLN A 502 -27.43 9.04 8.23
CA GLN A 502 -26.19 8.66 8.90
C GLN A 502 -25.30 7.99 7.87
N VAL A 503 -24.10 8.53 7.69
CA VAL A 503 -23.02 7.91 6.92
C VAL A 503 -22.18 7.11 7.92
N PRO A 504 -22.09 5.78 7.79
CA PRO A 504 -21.38 4.93 8.73
C PRO A 504 -19.88 4.80 8.41
N ASP A 505 -19.48 5.18 7.19
CA ASP A 505 -18.14 5.00 6.63
C ASP A 505 -17.33 6.30 6.77
N SER A 506 -16.01 6.18 6.92
CA SER A 506 -15.07 7.32 6.97
C SER A 506 -14.36 7.49 5.63
N ILE A 507 -15.03 8.22 4.74
CA ILE A 507 -14.50 8.63 3.44
C ILE A 507 -13.88 10.03 3.60
N LYS A 508 -12.65 10.20 3.13
CA LYS A 508 -12.03 11.51 2.92
C LYS A 508 -12.66 12.13 1.69
N VAL A 509 -13.63 13.02 1.91
CA VAL A 509 -14.54 13.50 0.88
C VAL A 509 -13.82 14.27 -0.23
N GLU A 510 -14.23 14.03 -1.47
CA GLU A 510 -13.89 14.85 -2.65
C GLU A 510 -15.17 15.54 -3.15
N HIS A 511 -16.13 14.72 -3.60
CA HIS A 511 -17.39 15.17 -4.17
C HIS A 511 -18.60 14.73 -3.36
N VAL A 512 -19.62 15.59 -3.29
CA VAL A 512 -20.92 15.26 -2.69
C VAL A 512 -22.05 15.61 -3.65
N GLU A 513 -22.84 14.61 -4.04
CA GLU A 513 -24.03 14.78 -4.88
C GLU A 513 -25.31 14.62 -4.05
N VAL A 514 -26.31 15.45 -4.34
CA VAL A 514 -27.65 15.42 -3.72
C VAL A 514 -28.70 15.43 -4.82
N ILE A 515 -29.43 14.33 -4.98
CA ILE A 515 -30.52 14.21 -5.97
C ILE A 515 -31.85 14.49 -5.25
N VAL A 516 -32.74 15.28 -5.85
CA VAL A 516 -34.07 15.62 -5.28
C VAL A 516 -35.23 15.55 -6.28
N ASP A 517 -36.39 15.05 -5.83
CA ASP A 517 -37.68 15.24 -6.51
C ASP A 517 -38.64 16.14 -5.70
N ILE A 518 -38.91 17.33 -6.24
CA ILE A 518 -39.69 18.42 -5.63
C ILE A 518 -40.68 19.01 -6.65
N ASP A 519 -41.97 18.77 -6.43
CA ASP A 519 -43.06 19.51 -7.06
C ASP A 519 -43.15 20.92 -6.41
N HIS A 520 -42.91 22.02 -7.15
CA HIS A 520 -43.11 23.40 -6.64
C HIS A 520 -43.70 24.31 -7.72
N SER A 521 -44.64 25.19 -7.36
CA SER A 521 -45.30 26.09 -8.32
C SER A 521 -44.45 27.30 -8.76
N TYR A 522 -43.33 27.53 -8.10
CA TYR A 522 -42.35 28.58 -8.37
C TYR A 522 -41.01 28.11 -7.80
N ARG A 523 -40.18 27.39 -8.57
CA ARG A 523 -39.01 26.69 -8.00
C ARG A 523 -37.92 27.64 -7.48
N GLY A 524 -37.81 28.86 -8.03
CA GLY A 524 -36.89 29.89 -7.51
C GLY A 524 -37.22 30.40 -6.10
N ASP A 525 -38.34 29.99 -5.50
CA ASP A 525 -38.61 30.22 -4.08
C ASP A 525 -37.91 29.22 -3.14
N LEU A 526 -37.34 28.13 -3.67
CA LEU A 526 -36.68 27.08 -2.90
C LEU A 526 -35.23 27.46 -2.52
N ALA A 527 -34.94 27.40 -1.23
CA ALA A 527 -33.58 27.38 -0.71
C ALA A 527 -33.24 25.97 -0.24
N ILE A 528 -32.16 25.39 -0.78
CA ILE A 528 -31.69 24.04 -0.49
C ILE A 528 -30.27 24.13 0.05
N THR A 529 -30.04 23.53 1.22
CA THR A 529 -28.74 23.57 1.90
C THR A 529 -28.41 22.21 2.48
N LEU A 530 -27.24 21.67 2.11
CA LEU A 530 -26.65 20.50 2.74
C LEU A 530 -25.72 20.96 3.87
N THR A 531 -25.64 20.20 4.96
CA THR A 531 -24.68 20.43 6.06
C THR A 531 -24.01 19.12 6.44
N SER A 532 -22.68 19.11 6.46
CA SER A 532 -21.85 17.95 6.82
C SER A 532 -21.79 17.71 8.34
N PRO A 533 -21.29 16.54 8.80
CA PRO A 533 -21.11 16.25 10.22
C PRO A 533 -20.19 17.26 10.93
N MET A 534 -19.18 17.79 10.21
CA MET A 534 -18.24 18.80 10.69
C MET A 534 -18.85 20.22 10.75
N GLY A 535 -20.00 20.43 10.08
CA GLY A 535 -20.80 21.66 10.16
C GLY A 535 -20.64 22.62 8.98
N THR A 536 -19.89 22.24 7.95
CA THR A 536 -19.77 22.97 6.69
C THR A 536 -21.11 22.98 5.96
N GLN A 537 -21.46 24.11 5.33
CA GLN A 537 -22.73 24.28 4.64
C GLN A 537 -22.54 24.54 3.15
N SER A 538 -23.14 23.68 2.32
CA SER A 538 -23.22 23.85 0.87
C SER A 538 -24.60 24.39 0.50
N ILE A 539 -24.63 25.58 -0.10
CA ILE A 539 -25.85 26.22 -0.62
C ILE A 539 -26.04 25.70 -2.04
N LEU A 540 -26.90 24.70 -2.19
CA LEU A 540 -27.17 24.03 -3.47
C LEU A 540 -28.17 24.82 -4.32
N SER A 541 -29.08 25.56 -3.67
CA SER A 541 -30.01 26.49 -4.31
C SER A 541 -30.33 27.61 -3.33
N GLU A 542 -30.30 28.85 -3.78
CA GLU A 542 -30.85 30.02 -3.10
C GLU A 542 -32.14 30.51 -3.73
N LYS A 543 -32.79 31.47 -3.07
CA LYS A 543 -33.97 32.14 -3.60
C LYS A 543 -33.60 33.09 -4.75
N HIS A 544 -34.14 32.85 -5.94
CA HIS A 544 -33.94 33.62 -7.17
C HIS A 544 -35.25 33.78 -7.98
N GLU A 545 -35.24 34.54 -9.08
CA GLU A 545 -36.46 34.95 -9.82
C GLU A 545 -36.88 33.96 -10.94
N ASP A 546 -36.90 32.65 -10.60
CA ASP A 546 -37.42 31.59 -11.47
C ASP A 546 -38.87 31.16 -11.17
N SER A 547 -39.78 31.65 -12.01
CA SER A 547 -41.21 31.33 -12.00
C SER A 547 -41.60 30.00 -12.66
N ASN A 548 -40.64 29.17 -13.07
CA ASN A 548 -40.91 27.83 -13.59
C ASN A 548 -41.24 26.86 -12.45
N ASN A 549 -41.71 25.67 -12.84
CA ASN A 549 -42.14 24.62 -11.91
C ASN A 549 -41.04 23.57 -11.73
N ASN A 550 -40.98 23.02 -10.52
CA ASN A 550 -40.33 21.76 -10.13
C ASN A 550 -38.81 21.64 -10.30
N LEU A 551 -38.25 20.74 -9.49
CA LEU A 551 -36.97 20.06 -9.71
C LEU A 551 -37.31 18.57 -9.66
N ASN A 552 -37.24 17.84 -10.77
CA ASN A 552 -37.60 16.41 -10.80
C ASN A 552 -36.34 15.61 -11.13
N ASP A 553 -35.96 14.69 -10.23
CA ASP A 553 -34.70 13.92 -10.25
C ASP A 553 -33.46 14.82 -10.46
N TRP A 554 -33.44 16.03 -9.89
CA TRP A 554 -32.34 16.98 -10.11
C TRP A 554 -31.17 16.71 -9.17
N MET A 555 -29.98 16.50 -9.74
CA MET A 555 -28.71 16.36 -9.02
C MET A 555 -28.09 17.73 -8.78
N PHE A 556 -27.71 18.00 -7.53
CA PHE A 556 -26.83 19.09 -7.11
C PHE A 556 -25.47 18.53 -6.68
N THR A 557 -24.37 19.17 -7.04
CA THR A 557 -23.01 18.75 -6.63
C THR A 557 -22.34 19.82 -5.78
N SER A 558 -21.53 19.39 -4.82
CA SER A 558 -20.67 20.25 -4.00
C SER A 558 -19.26 19.71 -3.84
N VAL A 559 -18.28 20.59 -4.01
CA VAL A 559 -16.86 20.37 -3.68
C VAL A 559 -16.45 21.05 -2.36
N HIS A 560 -17.36 21.73 -1.67
CA HIS A 560 -17.03 22.48 -0.44
C HIS A 560 -16.65 21.59 0.75
N HIS A 561 -16.94 20.29 0.65
CA HIS A 561 -16.67 19.29 1.69
C HIS A 561 -15.33 18.57 1.49
N TRP A 562 -14.51 18.98 0.53
CA TRP A 562 -13.22 18.35 0.22
C TRP A 562 -12.34 18.19 1.48
N ASP A 563 -11.70 17.03 1.58
CA ASP A 563 -10.93 16.50 2.73
C ASP A 563 -11.68 16.32 4.06
N GLU A 564 -12.99 16.58 4.14
CA GLU A 564 -13.74 16.27 5.37
C GLU A 564 -13.89 14.76 5.57
N ASP A 565 -13.95 14.32 6.84
CA ASP A 565 -14.42 12.97 7.18
C ASP A 565 -15.94 12.90 6.97
N SER A 566 -16.40 11.98 6.11
CA SER A 566 -17.81 11.78 5.83
C SER A 566 -18.61 11.23 7.02
N TYR A 567 -17.95 10.64 8.01
CA TYR A 567 -18.61 9.89 9.08
C TYR A 567 -19.57 10.73 9.92
N GLY A 568 -20.80 10.24 10.08
CA GLY A 568 -21.79 10.79 10.99
C GLY A 568 -23.04 11.37 10.32
N THR A 569 -23.54 12.49 10.86
CA THR A 569 -24.88 13.01 10.49
C THR A 569 -24.82 14.10 9.43
N TRP A 570 -25.21 13.75 8.20
CA TRP A 570 -25.48 14.72 7.14
C TRP A 570 -26.93 15.22 7.23
N THR A 571 -27.14 16.52 7.00
CA THR A 571 -28.44 17.18 7.13
C THR A 571 -28.80 17.95 5.86
N LEU A 572 -29.93 17.62 5.23
CA LEU A 572 -30.50 18.39 4.12
C LEU A 572 -31.64 19.28 4.64
N SER A 573 -31.64 20.54 4.24
CA SER A 573 -32.70 21.51 4.53
C SER A 573 -33.29 22.06 3.23
N VAL A 574 -34.61 21.95 3.08
CA VAL A 574 -35.39 22.48 1.95
C VAL A 574 -36.43 23.47 2.50
N GLU A 575 -36.24 24.77 2.21
CA GLU A 575 -37.11 25.85 2.66
C GLU A 575 -37.78 26.57 1.47
N ASP A 576 -39.09 26.84 1.57
CA ASP A 576 -39.78 27.77 0.68
C ASP A 576 -39.69 29.19 1.28
N GLN A 577 -39.01 30.10 0.59
CA GLN A 577 -38.83 31.50 0.96
C GLN A 577 -39.79 32.46 0.21
N GLY A 578 -40.80 31.90 -0.49
CA GLY A 578 -41.81 32.53 -1.34
C GLY A 578 -42.91 33.29 -0.62
N ASN A 579 -44.13 33.32 -1.16
CA ASN A 579 -45.35 33.69 -0.42
C ASN A 579 -46.60 33.28 -1.20
N GLY A 580 -47.22 32.17 -0.83
CA GLY A 580 -48.48 31.68 -1.40
C GLY A 580 -48.36 30.83 -2.67
N ASP A 581 -47.13 30.63 -3.13
CA ASP A 581 -46.71 29.44 -3.87
C ASP A 581 -46.45 28.30 -2.87
N THR A 582 -46.50 27.05 -3.32
CA THR A 582 -46.39 25.88 -2.42
C THR A 582 -45.90 24.66 -3.19
N GLY A 583 -45.19 23.76 -2.51
CA GLY A 583 -44.79 22.47 -3.08
C GLY A 583 -44.79 21.28 -2.14
N THR A 584 -44.33 20.16 -2.70
CA THR A 584 -44.21 18.84 -2.07
C THR A 584 -42.84 18.30 -2.41
N PHE A 585 -42.09 17.87 -1.40
CA PHE A 585 -40.82 17.16 -1.54
C PHE A 585 -41.12 15.67 -1.38
N TYR A 586 -40.71 14.86 -2.36
CA TYR A 586 -41.07 13.43 -2.46
C TYR A 586 -39.98 12.55 -1.87
N ASP A 587 -38.77 12.67 -2.40
CA ASP A 587 -37.61 11.86 -2.05
C ASP A 587 -36.30 12.58 -2.39
N TRP A 588 -35.20 12.06 -1.84
CA TRP A 588 -33.85 12.51 -2.13
C TRP A 588 -32.82 11.39 -1.97
N GLU A 589 -31.64 11.59 -2.51
CA GLU A 589 -30.48 10.71 -2.38
C GLU A 589 -29.25 11.54 -2.03
N LEU A 590 -28.35 11.00 -1.20
CA LEU A 590 -27.03 11.56 -0.90
C LEU A 590 -25.97 10.56 -1.35
N ASN A 591 -25.10 10.99 -2.26
CA ASN A 591 -23.93 10.24 -2.69
C ASN A 591 -22.66 11.02 -2.33
N ILE A 592 -21.66 10.34 -1.77
CA ILE A 592 -20.39 10.91 -1.33
C ILE A 592 -19.29 10.09 -1.96
N TYR A 593 -18.31 10.75 -2.58
CA TYR A 593 -17.18 10.15 -3.28
C TYR A 593 -15.88 10.64 -2.64
N GLY A 594 -14.84 9.80 -2.62
CA GLY A 594 -13.52 10.15 -2.10
C GLY A 594 -12.63 8.93 -1.89
N THR A 595 -11.58 9.06 -1.07
CA THR A 595 -10.73 7.94 -0.65
C THR A 595 -11.11 7.43 0.75
N GLU A 596 -10.64 6.23 1.10
CA GLU A 596 -10.75 5.73 2.48
C GLU A 596 -9.82 6.53 3.41
N LEU A 597 -10.33 6.99 4.55
CA LEU A 597 -9.57 7.88 5.46
C LEU A 597 -8.72 7.12 6.48
N ASN A 598 -9.11 5.88 6.82
CA ASN A 598 -8.45 5.02 7.81
C ASN A 598 -8.14 3.67 7.15
N ILE A 599 -7.29 3.69 6.12
CA ILE A 599 -6.78 2.44 5.53
C ILE A 599 -5.88 1.77 6.58
N ASP A 600 -6.07 0.46 6.71
CA ASP A 600 -5.40 -0.52 7.58
C ASP A 600 -5.26 -1.73 6.64
N ARG A 601 -4.12 -1.83 5.96
CA ARG A 601 -3.99 -2.58 4.69
C ARG A 601 -3.57 -4.03 4.91
N ASP A 602 -2.65 -4.23 5.84
CA ASP A 602 -2.14 -5.48 6.38
C ASP A 602 -3.12 -6.07 7.42
N GLY A 603 -3.80 -5.22 8.21
CA GLY A 603 -4.89 -5.60 9.11
C GLY A 603 -4.52 -5.72 10.59
N ASP A 604 -3.41 -5.13 11.04
CA ASP A 604 -2.94 -5.19 12.43
C ASP A 604 -3.77 -4.35 13.42
N GLY A 605 -4.47 -3.33 12.93
CA GLY A 605 -5.26 -2.39 13.73
C GLY A 605 -4.61 -1.04 14.04
N LEU A 606 -3.47 -0.73 13.43
CA LEU A 606 -3.00 0.63 13.14
C LEU A 606 -3.70 1.16 11.88
N THR A 607 -3.21 2.27 11.34
CA THR A 607 -3.62 2.74 10.02
C THR A 607 -2.36 3.11 9.25
N ASN A 608 -2.36 2.97 7.92
CA ASN A 608 -1.20 3.32 7.08
C ASN A 608 -0.69 4.74 7.38
N ALA A 609 -1.58 5.66 7.78
CA ALA A 609 -1.23 7.01 8.20
C ALA A 609 -0.52 7.08 9.56
N ASP A 610 -0.93 6.29 10.55
CA ASP A 610 -0.25 6.21 11.86
C ASP A 610 1.09 5.47 11.74
N GLU A 611 1.15 4.42 10.91
CA GLU A 611 2.38 3.68 10.60
C GLU A 611 3.42 4.59 9.94
N ASP A 612 3.16 5.12 8.74
CA ASP A 612 4.08 6.00 8.00
C ASP A 612 4.53 7.23 8.82
N ASN A 613 3.61 7.87 9.55
CA ASN A 613 3.82 9.22 10.08
C ASN A 613 4.07 9.30 11.59
N ILE A 614 3.79 8.22 12.35
CA ILE A 614 3.93 8.21 13.82
C ILE A 614 4.88 7.12 14.28
N HIS A 615 4.74 5.90 13.78
CA HIS A 615 5.42 4.72 14.29
C HIS A 615 6.68 4.35 13.48
N GLY A 616 6.64 4.52 12.16
CA GLY A 616 7.74 4.21 11.24
C GLY A 616 7.80 2.74 10.80
N THR A 617 6.70 2.01 10.99
CA THR A 617 6.45 0.63 10.58
C THR A 617 6.08 0.54 9.09
N ASP A 618 6.08 -0.65 8.49
CA ASP A 618 5.80 -0.85 7.06
C ASP A 618 4.30 -1.12 6.80
N PRO A 619 3.54 -0.20 6.15
CA PRO A 619 2.09 -0.33 5.99
C PRO A 619 1.58 -1.43 5.03
N ASP A 620 2.46 -2.33 4.61
CA ASP A 620 2.20 -3.54 3.84
C ASP A 620 2.63 -4.83 4.60
N ASP A 621 3.18 -4.72 5.82
CA ASP A 621 3.65 -5.82 6.66
C ASP A 621 3.09 -5.74 8.09
N ILE A 622 2.71 -6.89 8.65
CA ILE A 622 1.97 -6.98 9.92
C ILE A 622 2.88 -7.06 11.16
N ASP A 623 4.18 -7.26 10.97
CA ASP A 623 5.20 -7.53 12.00
C ASP A 623 6.54 -6.97 11.47
N THR A 624 6.80 -5.68 11.70
CA THR A 624 7.88 -4.94 11.00
C THR A 624 9.29 -5.41 11.40
N ASP A 625 9.46 -6.03 12.57
CA ASP A 625 10.77 -6.47 13.08
C ASP A 625 10.99 -7.98 13.23
N ASP A 626 10.04 -8.79 12.70
CA ASP A 626 10.07 -10.26 12.60
C ASP A 626 10.06 -11.00 13.96
N ASP A 627 9.56 -10.39 15.04
CA ASP A 627 9.62 -10.96 16.40
C ASP A 627 8.49 -11.95 16.74
N GLN A 628 7.42 -11.99 15.93
CA GLN A 628 6.15 -12.74 16.08
C GLN A 628 5.02 -12.02 16.84
N ILE A 629 5.12 -10.71 17.10
CA ILE A 629 4.02 -9.85 17.52
C ILE A 629 3.73 -8.83 16.40
N ASN A 630 2.45 -8.49 16.23
CA ASN A 630 2.09 -7.44 15.27
C ASN A 630 2.24 -6.05 15.86
N ASP A 631 2.65 -5.10 15.02
CA ASP A 631 2.99 -3.72 15.40
C ASP A 631 1.85 -3.05 16.21
N GLY A 632 0.60 -3.32 15.80
CA GLY A 632 -0.61 -2.86 16.45
C GLY A 632 -0.81 -3.41 17.86
N ASP A 633 -0.59 -4.70 18.09
CA ASP A 633 -0.63 -5.31 19.43
C ASP A 633 0.56 -4.81 20.29
N GLU A 634 1.75 -4.64 19.72
CA GLU A 634 2.88 -4.03 20.42
C GLU A 634 2.54 -2.63 20.94
N ILE A 635 2.07 -1.74 20.07
CA ILE A 635 1.75 -0.36 20.42
C ILE A 635 0.53 -0.27 21.36
N ASN A 636 -0.52 -1.06 21.10
CA ASN A 636 -1.81 -0.91 21.80
C ASN A 636 -1.99 -1.83 23.02
N VAL A 637 -1.25 -2.94 23.12
CA VAL A 637 -1.41 -3.96 24.17
C VAL A 637 -0.19 -4.06 25.07
N TYR A 638 1.01 -4.22 24.51
CA TYR A 638 2.22 -4.55 25.29
C TYR A 638 3.04 -3.33 25.70
N GLY A 639 3.18 -2.35 24.81
CA GLY A 639 3.98 -1.13 25.01
C GLY A 639 5.46 -1.30 24.66
N THR A 640 5.79 -2.34 23.90
CA THR A 640 7.08 -2.64 23.26
C THR A 640 7.33 -1.71 22.05
N ASN A 641 8.39 -1.95 21.28
CA ASN A 641 8.82 -1.08 20.19
C ASN A 641 8.93 -1.86 18.86
N PRO A 642 8.00 -1.67 17.90
CA PRO A 642 7.85 -2.45 16.65
C PRO A 642 8.89 -2.13 15.57
N LEU A 643 10.13 -1.89 15.99
CA LEU A 643 11.31 -1.64 15.17
C LEU A 643 12.57 -2.24 15.84
N SER A 644 12.37 -3.08 16.86
CA SER A 644 13.38 -3.68 17.73
C SER A 644 12.76 -4.80 18.57
N GLY A 645 12.65 -6.01 18.02
CA GLY A 645 12.12 -7.20 18.70
C GLY A 645 12.84 -7.69 19.98
N ASP A 646 13.71 -6.87 20.57
CA ASP A 646 14.20 -6.96 21.97
C ASP A 646 14.15 -5.52 22.53
N SER A 647 13.07 -5.19 23.25
CA SER A 647 12.75 -3.83 23.70
C SER A 647 13.62 -3.36 24.86
N ASP A 648 14.07 -4.26 25.74
CA ASP A 648 14.82 -3.90 26.96
C ASP A 648 16.31 -4.22 26.93
N ASN A 649 16.74 -4.95 25.90
CA ASN A 649 18.11 -5.27 25.48
C ASN A 649 18.82 -6.27 26.40
N ASP A 650 18.08 -7.25 26.93
CA ASP A 650 18.63 -8.36 27.72
C ASP A 650 19.13 -9.56 26.87
N GLY A 651 18.71 -9.64 25.61
CA GLY A 651 19.06 -10.71 24.67
C GLY A 651 18.02 -11.81 24.53
N LEU A 652 16.74 -11.51 24.77
CA LEU A 652 15.58 -12.36 24.54
C LEU A 652 14.51 -11.55 23.80
N ASP A 653 13.93 -12.12 22.74
CA ASP A 653 13.02 -11.36 21.88
C ASP A 653 11.62 -11.16 22.54
N ASP A 654 10.96 -10.01 22.36
CA ASP A 654 9.71 -9.65 23.09
C ASP A 654 8.59 -10.68 22.83
N GLY A 655 8.50 -11.19 21.60
CA GLY A 655 7.65 -12.29 21.18
C GLY A 655 7.94 -13.60 21.92
N LEU A 656 9.22 -13.93 22.18
CA LEU A 656 9.59 -15.08 23.00
C LEU A 656 9.24 -14.86 24.48
N GLU A 657 9.41 -13.65 24.98
CA GLU A 657 9.02 -13.27 26.34
C GLU A 657 7.52 -13.42 26.56
N ILE A 658 6.70 -12.82 25.69
CA ILE A 658 5.24 -12.82 25.82
C ILE A 658 4.63 -14.21 25.51
N LEU A 659 5.08 -14.87 24.43
CA LEU A 659 4.42 -16.08 23.93
C LEU A 659 4.97 -17.38 24.55
N VAL A 660 6.22 -17.41 24.99
CA VAL A 660 6.91 -18.62 25.45
C VAL A 660 7.23 -18.59 26.95
N ASN A 661 7.95 -17.57 27.42
CA ASN A 661 8.50 -17.54 28.78
C ASN A 661 7.52 -16.98 29.82
N GLY A 662 6.72 -15.98 29.44
CA GLY A 662 5.77 -15.26 30.29
C GLY A 662 6.41 -14.18 31.18
N THR A 663 7.55 -13.65 30.75
CA THR A 663 8.31 -12.53 31.34
C THR A 663 7.70 -11.18 30.93
N ASP A 664 8.24 -10.06 31.42
CA ASP A 664 7.78 -8.69 31.11
C ASP A 664 8.82 -8.01 30.19
N PRO A 665 8.57 -7.83 28.87
CA PRO A 665 9.57 -7.41 27.87
C PRO A 665 10.00 -5.93 27.97
N LEU A 666 9.83 -5.35 29.15
CA LEU A 666 10.25 -4.01 29.52
C LEU A 666 11.04 -4.03 30.85
N ASP A 667 11.39 -5.21 31.38
CA ASP A 667 12.06 -5.43 32.67
C ASP A 667 12.96 -6.68 32.67
N SER A 668 14.17 -6.53 32.10
CA SER A 668 15.33 -7.45 31.92
C SER A 668 15.78 -8.37 33.08
N ASP A 669 15.02 -8.51 34.16
CA ASP A 669 15.23 -9.34 35.35
C ASP A 669 13.83 -9.47 36.01
N THR A 670 12.93 -10.24 35.39
CA THR A 670 11.48 -10.26 35.75
C THR A 670 11.25 -10.66 37.22
N ASP A 671 12.17 -11.40 37.84
CA ASP A 671 12.01 -11.95 39.19
C ASP A 671 12.87 -11.32 40.32
N ASP A 672 13.65 -10.26 40.01
CA ASP A 672 14.48 -9.45 40.91
C ASP A 672 15.68 -10.22 41.54
N ASP A 673 16.23 -11.27 40.91
CA ASP A 673 17.34 -12.07 41.46
C ASP A 673 18.76 -11.60 41.10
N GLY A 674 18.90 -10.89 39.97
CA GLY A 674 20.16 -10.37 39.45
C GLY A 674 20.82 -11.15 38.31
N LEU A 675 20.18 -12.20 37.80
CA LEU A 675 20.33 -12.69 36.43
C LEU A 675 19.37 -11.93 35.51
N THR A 676 19.59 -11.98 34.18
CA THR A 676 18.64 -11.44 33.21
C THR A 676 17.87 -12.58 32.56
N ASP A 677 16.63 -12.33 32.14
CA ASP A 677 15.72 -13.34 31.61
C ASP A 677 16.31 -14.06 30.39
N GLY A 678 16.91 -13.33 29.46
CA GLY A 678 17.70 -13.84 28.34
C GLY A 678 18.97 -14.58 28.75
N ALA A 679 19.64 -14.23 29.86
CA ALA A 679 20.77 -15.00 30.37
C ALA A 679 20.31 -16.34 30.98
N GLU A 680 19.19 -16.34 31.68
CA GLU A 680 18.57 -17.54 32.22
C GLU A 680 18.12 -18.51 31.12
N VAL A 681 17.41 -18.00 30.10
CA VAL A 681 16.90 -18.81 28.98
C VAL A 681 18.04 -19.29 28.08
N ASN A 682 18.91 -18.39 27.61
CA ASN A 682 19.90 -18.69 26.57
C ASN A 682 21.23 -19.24 27.08
N ILE A 683 21.61 -18.99 28.34
CA ILE A 683 22.94 -19.37 28.88
C ILE A 683 22.84 -20.40 30.02
N HIS A 684 21.89 -20.24 30.94
CA HIS A 684 21.82 -21.07 32.16
C HIS A 684 20.77 -22.20 32.08
N ASN A 685 19.80 -22.10 31.16
CA ASN A 685 18.65 -22.98 31.04
C ASN A 685 17.84 -23.10 32.35
N THR A 686 17.71 -21.99 33.07
CA THR A 686 16.94 -21.82 34.30
C THR A 686 15.54 -21.30 33.97
N ASN A 687 14.81 -20.67 34.91
CA ASN A 687 13.42 -20.26 34.70
C ASN A 687 13.24 -18.82 35.20
N PRO A 688 13.12 -17.83 34.30
CA PRO A 688 13.14 -16.39 34.63
C PRO A 688 11.92 -15.87 35.43
N LEU A 689 11.09 -16.77 35.94
CA LEU A 689 9.96 -16.47 36.82
C LEU A 689 10.13 -17.09 38.22
N VAL A 690 11.32 -17.62 38.55
CA VAL A 690 11.62 -18.39 39.75
C VAL A 690 13.04 -18.08 40.28
N PRO A 691 13.18 -17.18 41.28
CA PRO A 691 14.48 -16.69 41.71
C PRO A 691 15.43 -17.80 42.14
N ASP A 692 16.61 -17.84 41.53
CA ASP A 692 17.66 -18.80 41.81
C ASP A 692 18.39 -18.44 43.11
N VAL A 693 18.42 -19.40 44.04
CA VAL A 693 18.93 -19.15 45.39
C VAL A 693 20.32 -19.73 45.61
N ASP A 694 21.28 -18.85 45.92
CA ASP A 694 22.49 -19.19 46.68
C ASP A 694 22.09 -19.43 48.15
N GLN A 695 22.03 -20.69 48.58
CA GLN A 695 21.40 -21.08 49.84
C GLN A 695 22.33 -20.92 51.06
N ASP A 696 23.65 -20.98 50.86
CA ASP A 696 24.63 -20.84 51.94
C ASP A 696 25.49 -19.56 51.89
N ALA A 697 25.24 -18.73 50.87
CA ALA A 697 25.73 -17.36 50.65
C ALA A 697 27.23 -17.28 50.31
N ASP A 698 27.70 -18.16 49.42
CA ASP A 698 29.09 -18.21 48.96
C ASP A 698 29.34 -17.67 47.54
N THR A 699 28.28 -17.17 46.89
CA THR A 699 28.19 -16.54 45.56
C THR A 699 28.19 -17.47 44.34
N PHE A 700 28.01 -18.78 44.55
CA PHE A 700 27.66 -19.72 43.48
C PHE A 700 26.19 -20.15 43.63
N TYR A 701 25.43 -20.08 42.55
CA TYR A 701 24.05 -20.57 42.51
C TYR A 701 24.02 -22.11 42.49
N TRP A 702 22.89 -22.72 42.85
CA TRP A 702 22.72 -24.18 42.97
C TRP A 702 23.08 -25.00 41.72
N PHE A 703 23.05 -24.38 40.53
CA PHE A 703 23.45 -25.00 39.26
C PHE A 703 24.96 -24.94 38.99
N GLN A 704 25.69 -24.07 39.70
CA GLN A 704 27.14 -23.91 39.65
C GLN A 704 27.86 -24.65 40.79
N ASP A 705 27.24 -24.75 41.97
CA ASP A 705 27.80 -25.45 43.13
C ASP A 705 27.42 -26.94 43.16
N CYS A 706 28.40 -27.81 43.40
CA CYS A 706 28.18 -29.23 43.60
C CYS A 706 27.55 -29.57 44.98
N ASN A 707 27.49 -28.64 45.93
CA ASN A 707 26.84 -28.86 47.23
C ASN A 707 26.37 -27.56 47.96
N ASP A 708 25.33 -26.92 47.43
CA ASP A 708 24.62 -25.67 47.89
C ASP A 708 23.95 -25.78 49.30
N THR A 709 24.62 -26.45 50.22
CA THR A 709 24.26 -26.56 51.64
C THR A 709 25.49 -26.54 52.55
N ASN A 710 26.67 -26.30 51.99
CA ASN A 710 27.97 -26.28 52.66
C ASN A 710 29.03 -25.44 51.91
N ALA A 711 29.06 -24.13 52.16
CA ALA A 711 30.04 -23.05 51.85
C ALA A 711 31.55 -23.31 52.14
N ALA A 712 31.96 -24.56 52.14
CA ALA A 712 33.32 -25.07 52.20
C ALA A 712 33.60 -26.10 51.09
N ILE A 713 32.56 -26.49 50.34
CA ILE A 713 32.62 -27.25 49.10
C ILE A 713 31.97 -26.34 48.06
N TYR A 714 32.78 -25.84 47.12
CA TYR A 714 32.36 -24.86 46.11
C TYR A 714 33.43 -24.78 45.01
N PRO A 715 33.11 -24.27 43.80
CA PRO A 715 34.07 -24.05 42.71
C PRO A 715 35.36 -23.32 43.15
N GLY A 716 36.44 -24.09 43.34
CA GLY A 716 37.76 -23.58 43.77
C GLY A 716 38.03 -23.55 45.28
N ALA A 717 37.45 -24.47 46.06
CA ALA A 717 37.85 -24.73 47.45
C ALA A 717 39.25 -25.39 47.59
N VAL A 718 39.57 -25.96 48.76
CA VAL A 718 40.90 -26.57 49.04
C VAL A 718 40.78 -27.97 49.60
N GLU A 719 41.30 -28.93 48.85
CA GLU A 719 41.27 -30.38 49.09
C GLU A 719 41.92 -30.92 50.37
N ILE A 720 41.44 -32.10 50.76
CA ILE A 720 41.95 -32.88 51.91
C ILE A 720 41.89 -34.38 51.57
N LEU A 721 43.02 -35.11 51.54
CA LEU A 721 43.11 -36.56 51.24
C LEU A 721 42.13 -37.45 52.06
N ASN A 722 40.90 -37.58 51.57
CA ASN A 722 39.73 -38.11 52.27
C ASN A 722 38.69 -38.79 51.36
N SER A 723 38.84 -38.65 50.03
CA SER A 723 37.98 -39.18 48.98
C SER A 723 36.65 -38.45 48.78
N ILE A 724 36.70 -37.12 48.82
CA ILE A 724 35.62 -36.20 48.47
C ILE A 724 36.21 -35.16 47.51
N ASP A 725 35.41 -34.73 46.54
CA ASP A 725 35.64 -33.53 45.73
C ASP A 725 35.21 -32.33 46.59
N ASP A 726 36.17 -31.59 47.15
CA ASP A 726 35.89 -30.39 47.93
C ASP A 726 35.80 -29.15 47.02
N ASN A 727 36.44 -29.12 45.84
CA ASN A 727 36.57 -27.93 44.99
C ASN A 727 35.55 -27.83 43.82
N CYS A 728 34.68 -28.83 43.64
CA CYS A 728 33.68 -29.01 42.58
C CYS A 728 34.21 -29.11 41.13
N ASP A 729 35.50 -29.38 40.90
CA ASP A 729 36.09 -29.55 39.56
C ASP A 729 35.95 -30.98 38.99
N GLY A 730 35.39 -31.92 39.77
CA GLY A 730 35.21 -33.32 39.42
C GLY A 730 36.38 -34.21 39.80
N LEU A 731 37.45 -33.66 40.37
CA LEU A 731 38.57 -34.38 40.98
C LEU A 731 38.39 -34.49 42.49
N TRP A 732 39.21 -35.32 43.11
CA TRP A 732 39.11 -35.70 44.52
C TRP A 732 40.53 -35.85 45.04
N ASP A 733 40.82 -35.15 46.14
CA ASP A 733 42.08 -35.17 46.85
C ASP A 733 43.32 -34.66 46.06
N GLU A 734 43.20 -33.73 45.09
CA GLU A 734 44.38 -33.22 44.39
C GLU A 734 45.32 -32.37 45.28
N GLY A 735 46.55 -32.14 44.80
CA GLY A 735 47.59 -31.46 45.57
C GLY A 735 48.40 -32.34 46.54
N PHE A 736 47.92 -33.55 46.86
CA PHE A 736 48.72 -34.58 47.58
C PHE A 736 49.75 -35.30 46.67
N ASN A 737 49.73 -35.00 45.37
CA ASN A 737 50.62 -35.57 44.36
C ASN A 737 52.09 -35.03 44.42
N GLN A 738 52.46 -34.28 45.47
CA GLN A 738 53.81 -33.74 45.70
C GLN A 738 54.35 -34.03 47.11
N THR A 739 53.58 -34.72 47.96
CA THR A 739 54.05 -35.21 49.25
C THR A 739 54.54 -36.62 49.09
N ASP A 740 55.78 -36.87 49.49
CA ASP A 740 56.48 -38.16 49.48
C ASP A 740 56.92 -38.41 50.93
N SER A 741 56.32 -39.41 51.59
CA SER A 741 56.49 -39.66 53.02
C SER A 741 57.70 -40.52 53.38
N ASP A 742 58.24 -41.29 52.44
CA ASP A 742 59.20 -42.36 52.69
C ASP A 742 60.49 -42.29 51.85
N ALA A 743 60.47 -41.46 50.81
CA ALA A 743 61.56 -40.98 49.96
C ALA A 743 62.08 -41.94 48.88
N ASP A 744 61.20 -42.73 48.26
CA ASP A 744 61.45 -43.48 47.01
C ASP A 744 61.11 -42.69 45.72
N GLU A 745 60.72 -41.43 45.87
CA GLU A 745 60.27 -40.49 44.81
C GLU A 745 58.80 -40.64 44.38
N LEU A 746 58.03 -41.65 44.86
CA LEU A 746 56.56 -41.74 44.69
C LEU A 746 55.82 -40.78 45.62
N SER A 747 54.60 -40.39 45.22
CA SER A 747 53.75 -39.48 46.00
C SER A 747 52.72 -40.24 46.83
N ASP A 748 52.47 -39.78 48.06
CA ASP A 748 51.45 -40.28 48.99
C ASP A 748 50.08 -40.47 48.29
N TYR A 749 49.74 -39.60 47.33
CA TYR A 749 48.53 -39.71 46.49
C TYR A 749 48.61 -40.90 45.53
N ALA A 750 49.68 -41.00 44.75
CA ALA A 750 49.87 -42.05 43.76
C ALA A 750 49.90 -43.44 44.44
N GLU A 751 50.56 -43.54 45.58
CA GLU A 751 50.62 -44.78 46.35
C GLU A 751 49.25 -45.20 46.92
N TYR A 752 48.53 -44.26 47.55
CA TYR A 752 47.25 -44.57 48.20
C TYR A 752 46.09 -44.77 47.21
N HIS A 753 46.04 -43.99 46.11
CA HIS A 753 44.93 -44.05 45.13
C HIS A 753 45.23 -44.89 43.88
N ILE A 754 46.48 -44.93 43.40
CA ILE A 754 46.82 -45.45 42.06
C ILE A 754 47.49 -46.82 42.14
N HIS A 755 48.62 -46.93 42.84
CA HIS A 755 49.47 -48.13 42.82
C HIS A 755 49.11 -49.13 43.93
N GLY A 756 48.57 -48.67 45.06
CA GLY A 756 48.20 -49.52 46.19
C GLY A 756 49.41 -50.07 46.96
N THR A 757 50.59 -49.45 46.78
CA THR A 757 51.79 -49.62 47.60
C THR A 757 51.54 -49.05 49.01
N ASP A 758 52.44 -49.33 49.95
CA ASP A 758 52.37 -48.77 51.30
C ASP A 758 53.25 -47.52 51.32
N TYR A 759 52.63 -46.32 51.41
CA TYR A 759 53.26 -44.99 51.41
C TYR A 759 54.19 -44.67 52.60
N THR A 760 54.80 -45.74 53.13
CA THR A 760 55.84 -45.76 54.14
C THR A 760 56.95 -46.81 53.83
N LEU A 761 56.99 -47.43 52.62
CA LEU A 761 57.90 -48.52 52.20
C LEU A 761 58.34 -48.55 50.69
N GLN A 762 59.54 -48.03 50.38
CA GLN A 762 60.24 -47.89 49.07
C GLN A 762 60.38 -49.08 48.06
N ASP A 763 60.00 -50.31 48.40
CA ASP A 763 60.19 -51.51 47.55
C ASP A 763 59.19 -52.58 47.99
N THR A 764 58.11 -52.71 47.21
CA THR A 764 56.93 -53.53 47.53
C THR A 764 57.04 -54.94 46.93
N ASP A 765 57.67 -55.10 45.77
CA ASP A 765 57.79 -56.36 45.00
C ASP A 765 59.08 -57.16 45.33
N GLY A 766 60.23 -56.49 45.39
CA GLY A 766 61.53 -57.06 45.74
C GLY A 766 62.41 -57.54 44.57
N ASP A 767 62.20 -57.09 43.32
CA ASP A 767 63.04 -57.48 42.18
C ASP A 767 64.39 -56.75 42.03
N MET A 768 64.56 -55.65 42.78
CA MET A 768 65.73 -54.75 42.86
C MET A 768 65.70 -53.48 41.98
N LEU A 769 64.54 -53.13 41.43
CA LEU A 769 64.16 -51.73 41.20
C LEU A 769 63.41 -51.20 42.45
N GLU A 770 63.44 -49.89 42.71
CA GLU A 770 62.64 -49.24 43.78
C GLU A 770 61.24 -48.90 43.22
N ASP A 771 60.17 -48.85 44.04
CA ASP A 771 58.78 -48.70 43.50
C ASP A 771 58.63 -47.43 42.64
N GLY A 772 59.27 -46.33 43.07
CA GLY A 772 59.41 -45.12 42.26
C GLY A 772 60.39 -45.23 41.08
N GLU A 773 61.44 -46.05 41.13
CA GLU A 773 62.32 -46.29 39.96
C GLU A 773 61.56 -47.04 38.86
N GLU A 774 60.73 -48.03 39.24
CA GLU A 774 59.82 -48.72 38.33
C GLU A 774 58.78 -47.78 37.72
N ILE A 775 58.13 -46.93 38.52
CA ILE A 775 57.11 -46.00 38.01
C ILE A 775 57.70 -44.83 37.19
N PHE A 776 58.83 -44.23 37.60
CA PHE A 776 59.34 -42.99 37.00
C PHE A 776 60.48 -43.16 35.99
N GLU A 777 61.37 -44.15 36.15
CA GLU A 777 62.46 -44.38 35.20
C GLU A 777 62.11 -45.46 34.16
N TYR A 778 61.27 -46.44 34.53
CA TYR A 778 60.94 -47.58 33.66
C TYR A 778 59.43 -47.76 33.35
N GLN A 779 58.55 -46.93 33.91
CA GLN A 779 57.08 -46.99 33.77
C GLN A 779 56.47 -48.41 33.85
N SER A 780 57.10 -49.30 34.60
CA SER A 780 56.67 -50.67 34.80
C SER A 780 55.77 -50.80 36.03
N ASN A 781 55.26 -52.00 36.28
CA ASN A 781 54.35 -52.23 37.40
C ASN A 781 55.17 -52.60 38.65
N PRO A 782 55.23 -51.77 39.72
CA PRO A 782 56.03 -52.00 40.93
C PRO A 782 55.53 -53.16 41.81
N LEU A 783 54.68 -54.00 41.24
CA LEU A 783 54.17 -55.24 41.81
C LEU A 783 54.51 -56.46 40.90
N VAL A 784 55.19 -56.26 39.75
CA VAL A 784 55.39 -57.25 38.65
C VAL A 784 56.59 -56.97 37.66
N TYR A 785 57.78 -57.51 37.95
CA TYR A 785 58.93 -57.90 37.07
C TYR A 785 58.85 -57.85 35.48
N ASP A 786 59.84 -57.20 34.80
CA ASP A 786 59.88 -56.84 33.33
C ASP A 786 60.88 -57.54 32.35
N ASN A 787 60.76 -57.28 31.01
CA ASN A 787 61.59 -57.85 29.90
C ASN A 787 61.56 -57.10 28.51
N ASP A 788 62.66 -57.09 27.72
CA ASP A 788 62.81 -56.59 26.30
C ASP A 788 62.65 -57.71 25.23
N SER A 789 62.03 -57.44 24.07
CA SER A 789 61.56 -58.48 23.12
C SER A 789 62.27 -58.56 21.76
N ASP A 790 62.35 -57.45 21.01
CA ASP A 790 62.79 -57.49 19.60
C ASP A 790 64.30 -57.21 19.39
N LEU A 791 64.94 -56.66 20.44
CA LEU A 791 66.38 -56.39 20.60
C LEU A 791 66.93 -55.18 19.85
N ASP A 792 66.11 -54.18 19.53
CA ASP A 792 66.58 -52.88 19.02
C ASP A 792 67.36 -52.07 20.09
N SER A 793 67.13 -52.37 21.39
CA SER A 793 67.71 -51.84 22.65
C SER A 793 66.83 -50.85 23.43
N PHE A 794 65.56 -50.71 23.08
CA PHE A 794 64.51 -50.15 23.92
C PHE A 794 63.75 -51.30 24.62
N TYR A 795 63.23 -51.09 25.83
CA TYR A 795 62.37 -52.07 26.49
C TYR A 795 60.93 -51.96 26.00
N TRP A 796 60.08 -52.94 26.33
CA TRP A 796 58.67 -53.01 25.89
C TRP A 796 57.81 -51.76 26.16
N PHE A 797 58.27 -50.88 27.05
CA PHE A 797 57.64 -49.61 27.45
C PHE A 797 58.34 -48.35 26.87
N GLN A 798 59.44 -48.49 26.12
CA GLN A 798 60.19 -47.38 25.51
C GLN A 798 60.13 -47.39 23.98
N ASP A 799 59.66 -48.48 23.39
CA ASP A 799 59.35 -48.62 21.98
C ASP A 799 57.83 -48.58 21.82
N CYS A 800 57.33 -47.72 20.92
CA CYS A 800 55.90 -47.59 20.68
C CYS A 800 55.32 -48.81 19.89
N ASP A 801 56.17 -49.70 19.34
CA ASP A 801 55.87 -51.10 18.99
C ASP A 801 57.14 -52.00 19.08
N ASP A 802 57.42 -52.59 20.28
CA ASP A 802 58.50 -53.60 20.63
C ASP A 802 58.40 -54.94 19.83
N SER A 803 58.02 -54.84 18.57
CA SER A 803 58.02 -55.89 17.56
C SER A 803 58.34 -55.40 16.14
N ASN A 804 58.61 -54.11 15.93
CA ASN A 804 58.66 -53.46 14.62
C ASN A 804 59.73 -52.35 14.49
N ASP A 805 60.93 -52.73 14.02
CA ASP A 805 62.13 -51.88 13.84
C ASP A 805 62.03 -50.63 12.92
N GLN A 806 60.83 -50.26 12.49
CA GLN A 806 60.54 -49.10 11.65
C GLN A 806 59.77 -47.96 12.35
N ILE A 807 59.29 -48.16 13.58
CA ILE A 807 58.63 -47.15 14.41
C ILE A 807 59.49 -47.01 15.66
N ASN A 808 60.11 -45.84 15.89
CA ASN A 808 60.97 -45.58 17.05
C ASN A 808 61.39 -44.09 17.09
N PRO A 809 61.91 -43.58 18.25
CA PRO A 809 62.33 -42.18 18.51
C PRO A 809 63.32 -41.45 17.56
N ASN A 810 63.54 -41.89 16.31
CA ASN A 810 64.55 -41.34 15.38
C ASN A 810 64.17 -41.42 13.88
N MET A 811 62.90 -41.63 13.54
CA MET A 811 62.41 -41.71 12.16
C MET A 811 62.03 -40.32 11.59
N PRO A 812 61.43 -40.23 10.38
CA PRO A 812 60.81 -38.99 9.90
C PRO A 812 59.36 -39.18 9.40
N GLU A 813 58.51 -38.19 9.69
CA GLU A 813 57.06 -38.19 9.42
C GLU A 813 56.63 -38.28 7.95
N LEU A 814 55.41 -38.78 7.76
CA LEU A 814 54.69 -38.97 6.50
C LEU A 814 53.20 -38.71 6.75
N LEU A 815 52.53 -37.86 5.95
CA LEU A 815 51.08 -37.58 6.02
C LEU A 815 50.23 -38.86 5.84
N ASP A 816 50.13 -39.66 6.89
CA ASP A 816 49.43 -40.94 6.95
C ASP A 816 48.74 -41.23 8.30
N GLY A 817 48.77 -40.26 9.23
CA GLY A 817 48.07 -40.35 10.52
C GLY A 817 48.76 -41.23 11.56
N ILE A 818 50.03 -41.55 11.38
CA ILE A 818 50.85 -42.31 12.34
C ILE A 818 52.07 -41.48 12.72
N ASP A 819 52.26 -41.21 14.00
CA ASP A 819 53.52 -40.76 14.59
C ASP A 819 54.63 -41.78 14.25
N ASN A 820 55.45 -41.48 13.24
CA ASN A 820 56.49 -42.38 12.74
C ASN A 820 57.73 -42.35 13.65
N ASP A 821 58.02 -41.21 14.28
CA ASP A 821 59.19 -40.99 15.12
C ASP A 821 58.95 -40.97 16.65
N CYS A 822 57.80 -41.49 17.09
CA CYS A 822 57.34 -41.61 18.49
C CYS A 822 57.54 -40.29 19.31
N ASP A 823 57.25 -39.10 18.74
CA ASP A 823 57.34 -37.80 19.44
C ASP A 823 56.00 -37.23 19.97
N GLU A 824 54.92 -37.98 19.77
CA GLU A 824 53.52 -37.68 20.12
C GLU A 824 52.84 -36.62 19.22
N GLN A 825 53.52 -36.10 18.20
CA GLN A 825 52.89 -35.34 17.11
C GLN A 825 52.69 -36.23 15.88
N VAL A 826 51.74 -35.82 15.03
CA VAL A 826 51.35 -36.56 13.83
C VAL A 826 51.27 -35.56 12.69
N ASP A 827 52.02 -35.80 11.62
CA ASP A 827 52.00 -35.04 10.36
C ASP A 827 52.28 -33.52 10.47
N GLU A 828 52.95 -33.06 11.53
CA GLU A 828 53.11 -31.62 11.84
C GLU A 828 53.97 -30.84 10.84
N ASP A 829 54.79 -31.54 10.04
CA ASP A 829 55.61 -31.00 8.95
C ASP A 829 54.75 -30.48 7.75
N PHE A 830 53.42 -30.68 7.76
CA PHE A 830 52.49 -30.30 6.68
C PHE A 830 51.65 -29.02 6.95
N ILE A 831 51.82 -28.36 8.10
CA ILE A 831 51.02 -27.18 8.49
C ILE A 831 51.17 -26.00 7.50
N GLY A 832 50.04 -25.52 6.96
CA GLY A 832 49.96 -24.28 6.18
C GLY A 832 50.43 -24.40 4.71
N LEU A 833 50.44 -25.62 4.19
CA LEU A 833 50.49 -25.89 2.75
C LEU A 833 49.06 -25.98 2.20
N ASP A 834 48.94 -25.62 0.93
CA ASP A 834 47.78 -25.73 0.03
C ASP A 834 48.44 -26.09 -1.32
N ARG A 835 48.10 -27.25 -1.88
CA ARG A 835 48.87 -27.86 -2.99
C ARG A 835 48.18 -27.79 -4.35
N ASP A 836 46.86 -27.83 -4.41
CA ASP A 836 46.06 -27.74 -5.65
C ASP A 836 45.47 -26.32 -5.88
N ASN A 837 45.41 -25.47 -4.84
CA ASN A 837 45.02 -24.05 -4.88
C ASN A 837 43.51 -23.81 -5.00
N ASP A 838 42.68 -24.68 -4.42
CA ASP A 838 41.23 -24.49 -4.24
C ASP A 838 40.91 -23.44 -3.12
N GLN A 839 41.91 -23.16 -2.26
CA GLN A 839 41.95 -22.28 -1.07
C GLN A 839 41.75 -22.98 0.29
N LEU A 840 41.68 -24.31 0.32
CA LEU A 840 41.75 -25.12 1.53
C LEU A 840 43.21 -25.54 1.81
N PRO A 841 43.66 -25.59 3.09
CA PRO A 841 44.99 -26.12 3.42
C PRO A 841 45.02 -27.65 3.55
N ASP A 842 46.07 -28.29 3.05
CA ASP A 842 46.25 -29.75 2.98
C ASP A 842 45.88 -30.54 4.26
N LEU A 843 46.19 -29.94 5.40
CA LEU A 843 46.00 -30.54 6.72
C LEU A 843 44.54 -30.45 7.18
N VAL A 844 43.82 -29.41 6.77
CA VAL A 844 42.38 -29.22 7.02
C VAL A 844 41.58 -30.14 6.11
N GLU A 845 41.98 -30.28 4.86
CA GLU A 845 41.43 -31.25 3.92
C GLU A 845 41.55 -32.69 4.46
N TYR A 846 42.77 -33.12 4.82
CA TYR A 846 43.01 -34.50 5.29
C TYR A 846 42.36 -34.83 6.64
N TYR A 847 42.32 -33.89 7.60
CA TYR A 847 41.82 -34.17 8.97
C TYR A 847 40.39 -33.70 9.25
N THR A 848 39.89 -32.68 8.55
CA THR A 848 38.61 -32.02 8.87
C THR A 848 37.57 -32.22 7.78
N MET A 849 37.92 -31.95 6.52
CA MET A 849 36.95 -31.97 5.40
C MET A 849 36.89 -33.31 4.65
N ASN A 850 37.89 -34.17 4.83
CA ASN A 850 38.00 -35.50 4.19
C ASN A 850 38.05 -35.44 2.64
N THR A 851 38.49 -34.31 2.08
CA THR A 851 38.82 -34.10 0.67
C THR A 851 40.23 -34.60 0.32
N ASP A 852 40.61 -34.72 -0.97
CA ASP A 852 41.97 -35.14 -1.38
C ASP A 852 42.91 -33.94 -1.58
N PRO A 853 43.95 -33.72 -0.73
CA PRO A 853 44.87 -32.54 -0.72
C PRO A 853 45.77 -32.31 -1.96
N LEU A 854 45.35 -32.82 -3.11
CA LEU A 854 46.01 -32.81 -4.40
C LEU A 854 45.02 -32.70 -5.57
N ASN A 855 43.72 -32.52 -5.30
CA ASN A 855 42.62 -32.56 -6.25
C ASN A 855 41.46 -31.64 -5.81
N ASN A 856 41.42 -30.45 -6.39
CA ASN A 856 40.49 -29.34 -6.11
C ASN A 856 39.01 -29.55 -6.50
N ASP A 857 38.55 -30.79 -6.62
CA ASP A 857 37.23 -31.24 -7.12
C ASP A 857 37.09 -32.73 -6.77
N THR A 858 36.80 -33.03 -5.51
CA THR A 858 36.99 -34.36 -4.87
C THR A 858 36.00 -35.42 -5.35
N ASP A 859 34.71 -35.09 -5.52
CA ASP A 859 33.70 -36.02 -6.03
C ASP A 859 33.55 -36.01 -7.56
N GLY A 860 33.94 -34.92 -8.25
CA GLY A 860 33.96 -34.82 -9.69
C GLY A 860 32.67 -34.29 -10.33
N ASP A 861 31.83 -33.57 -9.59
CA ASP A 861 30.58 -32.96 -10.08
C ASP A 861 30.81 -31.75 -11.01
N GLY A 862 31.91 -31.01 -10.78
CA GLY A 862 32.34 -29.84 -11.53
C GLY A 862 32.42 -28.52 -10.75
N LEU A 863 32.16 -28.52 -9.44
CA LEU A 863 32.51 -27.45 -8.51
C LEU A 863 33.97 -27.61 -8.02
N GLU A 864 34.44 -26.71 -7.16
CA GLU A 864 35.77 -26.83 -6.52
C GLU A 864 35.56 -26.92 -5.00
N ASP A 865 36.21 -27.85 -4.29
CA ASP A 865 35.93 -28.16 -2.87
C ASP A 865 35.89 -26.90 -1.97
N GLY A 866 36.86 -26.00 -2.16
CA GLY A 866 36.89 -24.70 -1.48
C GLY A 866 35.79 -23.72 -1.90
N TYR A 867 35.27 -23.77 -3.13
CA TYR A 867 34.11 -22.97 -3.56
C TYR A 867 32.80 -23.49 -2.94
N GLU A 868 32.68 -24.81 -2.84
CA GLU A 868 31.54 -25.46 -2.19
C GLU A 868 31.44 -25.10 -0.72
N ILE A 869 32.51 -25.32 0.05
CA ILE A 869 32.53 -25.01 1.49
C ILE A 869 32.36 -23.51 1.77
N LEU A 870 32.93 -22.62 0.93
CA LEU A 870 33.01 -21.19 1.24
C LEU A 870 31.89 -20.34 0.65
N GLU A 871 31.23 -20.76 -0.43
CA GLU A 871 30.26 -19.93 -1.17
C GLU A 871 28.90 -20.61 -1.43
N ILE A 872 28.85 -21.94 -1.67
CA ILE A 872 27.60 -22.67 -1.97
C ILE A 872 26.99 -23.33 -0.71
N GLY A 873 27.83 -23.91 0.13
CA GLY A 873 27.46 -24.70 1.29
C GLY A 873 27.09 -26.16 0.99
N SER A 874 27.39 -26.68 -0.20
CA SER A 874 27.32 -28.11 -0.55
C SER A 874 28.40 -28.94 0.19
N GLU A 875 28.26 -30.27 0.17
CA GLU A 875 29.21 -31.21 0.77
C GLU A 875 30.21 -31.71 -0.30
N PRO A 876 31.48 -31.23 -0.35
CA PRO A 876 32.44 -31.47 -1.45
C PRO A 876 33.04 -32.90 -1.51
N THR A 877 32.31 -33.86 -0.96
CA THR A 877 32.62 -35.29 -1.06
C THR A 877 31.41 -36.10 -1.50
N ASP A 878 30.27 -35.44 -1.75
CA ASP A 878 29.04 -36.03 -2.26
C ASP A 878 28.58 -35.30 -3.53
N PHE A 879 28.48 -36.06 -4.61
CA PHE A 879 28.21 -35.57 -5.96
C PHE A 879 26.78 -34.99 -6.15
N ASP A 880 25.94 -35.12 -5.13
CA ASP A 880 24.48 -34.92 -5.12
C ASP A 880 24.09 -34.69 -3.64
N THR A 881 24.38 -33.50 -3.12
CA THR A 881 24.34 -33.18 -1.67
C THR A 881 22.97 -33.43 -1.02
N ASP A 882 21.89 -33.35 -1.79
CA ASP A 882 20.52 -33.53 -1.29
C ASP A 882 19.81 -34.82 -1.77
N ASP A 883 20.54 -35.70 -2.47
CA ASP A 883 20.15 -37.08 -2.84
C ASP A 883 18.97 -37.13 -3.86
N ASP A 884 18.74 -36.06 -4.64
CA ASP A 884 17.61 -35.91 -5.58
C ASP A 884 17.85 -36.53 -6.98
N GLY A 885 19.11 -36.79 -7.33
CA GLY A 885 19.53 -37.38 -8.61
C GLY A 885 19.98 -36.40 -9.70
N LEU A 886 20.07 -35.10 -9.42
CA LEU A 886 20.89 -34.14 -10.14
C LEU A 886 22.36 -34.25 -9.66
N SER A 887 23.09 -33.16 -9.69
CA SER A 887 24.42 -33.03 -9.11
C SER A 887 24.67 -31.55 -8.89
N ASP A 888 25.42 -31.20 -7.87
CA ASP A 888 25.44 -29.82 -7.37
C ASP A 888 25.89 -28.81 -8.45
N GLY A 889 26.87 -29.19 -9.27
CA GLY A 889 27.38 -28.44 -10.42
C GLY A 889 26.49 -28.51 -11.68
N VAL A 890 25.53 -29.43 -11.75
CA VAL A 890 24.41 -29.34 -12.71
C VAL A 890 23.41 -28.30 -12.23
N GLU A 891 23.12 -28.27 -10.93
CA GLU A 891 22.17 -27.32 -10.37
C GLU A 891 22.67 -25.89 -10.46
N VAL A 892 23.86 -25.63 -9.91
CA VAL A 892 24.53 -24.32 -9.92
C VAL A 892 24.79 -23.79 -11.33
N TYR A 893 25.02 -24.64 -12.34
CA TYR A 893 25.39 -24.19 -13.70
C TYR A 893 24.37 -24.45 -14.83
N GLN A 894 23.31 -25.23 -14.62
CA GLN A 894 22.36 -25.58 -15.71
C GLN A 894 20.90 -25.30 -15.38
N THR A 895 20.38 -25.75 -14.24
CA THR A 895 18.98 -25.49 -13.80
C THR A 895 18.88 -24.17 -13.01
N LEU A 896 19.98 -23.74 -12.38
CA LEU A 896 20.08 -22.58 -11.48
C LEU A 896 19.30 -22.76 -10.16
N THR A 897 19.18 -24.01 -9.72
CA THR A 897 18.55 -24.42 -8.45
C THR A 897 19.59 -24.56 -7.33
N ASN A 898 19.15 -24.87 -6.11
CA ASN A 898 19.99 -24.85 -4.91
C ASN A 898 20.31 -26.29 -4.47
N PRO A 899 21.58 -26.74 -4.53
CA PRO A 899 21.99 -28.14 -4.31
C PRO A 899 21.93 -28.62 -2.86
N ARG A 900 21.01 -28.05 -2.08
CA ARG A 900 20.74 -28.40 -0.67
C ARG A 900 19.24 -28.56 -0.43
N ILE A 901 18.44 -28.45 -1.49
CA ILE A 901 16.98 -28.41 -1.49
C ILE A 901 16.51 -29.25 -2.68
N PRO A 902 16.10 -30.52 -2.46
CA PRO A 902 15.78 -31.45 -3.53
C PRO A 902 14.77 -30.88 -4.54
N ASP A 903 15.11 -30.90 -5.83
CA ASP A 903 14.27 -30.40 -6.93
C ASP A 903 13.16 -31.41 -7.30
N LEU A 904 12.31 -31.79 -6.34
CA LEU A 904 11.37 -32.90 -6.50
C LEU A 904 10.34 -32.72 -7.66
N ASP A 905 9.74 -33.87 -8.00
CA ASP A 905 8.63 -34.11 -8.94
C ASP A 905 7.50 -34.62 -8.04
N GLU A 906 6.75 -33.71 -7.42
CA GLU A 906 5.93 -34.02 -6.24
C GLU A 906 4.62 -34.74 -6.59
N ASP A 907 4.10 -34.51 -7.80
CA ASP A 907 2.95 -35.26 -8.34
C ASP A 907 3.35 -36.56 -9.08
N GLY A 908 4.60 -36.67 -9.57
CA GLY A 908 5.18 -37.87 -10.17
C GLY A 908 4.91 -38.07 -11.67
N ASP A 909 4.63 -37.01 -12.42
CA ASP A 909 4.39 -37.06 -13.87
C ASP A 909 5.68 -37.20 -14.71
N GLY A 910 6.82 -36.72 -14.19
CA GLY A 910 8.15 -36.81 -14.79
C GLY A 910 8.70 -35.50 -15.38
N PHE A 911 8.06 -34.36 -15.12
CA PHE A 911 8.72 -33.06 -15.02
C PHE A 911 9.16 -32.80 -13.56
N ARG A 912 9.85 -31.68 -13.30
CA ARG A 912 10.21 -31.22 -11.94
C ARG A 912 9.68 -29.79 -11.81
N TRP A 913 9.59 -29.25 -10.60
CA TRP A 913 8.96 -27.96 -10.32
C TRP A 913 9.47 -26.76 -11.15
N PHE A 914 10.71 -26.80 -11.66
CA PHE A 914 11.29 -25.78 -12.53
C PHE A 914 11.10 -26.03 -14.05
N GLU A 915 10.63 -27.21 -14.45
CA GLU A 915 10.31 -27.57 -15.85
C GLU A 915 8.83 -27.33 -16.20
N GLU A 916 7.97 -27.07 -15.22
CA GLU A 916 6.53 -26.85 -15.38
C GLU A 916 5.97 -25.69 -14.55
N CYS A 917 4.65 -25.56 -14.53
CA CYS A 917 3.94 -24.44 -13.93
C CYS A 917 3.09 -24.81 -12.70
N ASN A 918 2.92 -26.10 -12.38
CA ASN A 918 2.27 -26.56 -11.14
C ASN A 918 2.63 -28.03 -10.77
N ASP A 919 3.75 -28.23 -10.06
CA ASP A 919 4.30 -29.53 -9.62
C ASP A 919 3.41 -30.34 -8.63
N ASP A 920 2.30 -29.75 -8.17
CA ASP A 920 1.29 -30.41 -7.33
C ASP A 920 0.16 -31.10 -8.16
N ASP A 921 0.09 -30.90 -9.49
CA ASP A 921 -0.96 -31.47 -10.35
C ASP A 921 -0.46 -31.99 -11.71
N SER A 922 -0.24 -33.31 -11.74
CA SER A 922 0.17 -34.16 -12.89
C SER A 922 -0.70 -34.07 -14.17
N SER A 923 -1.67 -33.17 -14.22
CA SER A 923 -2.47 -32.83 -15.39
C SER A 923 -2.21 -31.44 -15.97
N ILE A 924 -1.31 -30.66 -15.35
CA ILE A 924 -0.83 -29.33 -15.76
C ILE A 924 0.69 -29.45 -16.00
N ASN A 925 1.12 -29.64 -17.25
CA ASN A 925 2.54 -29.81 -17.60
C ASN A 925 2.82 -29.54 -19.08
N PRO A 926 4.08 -29.34 -19.52
CA PRO A 926 4.44 -29.05 -20.92
C PRO A 926 4.01 -30.04 -22.02
N ASN A 927 3.37 -31.17 -21.68
CA ASN A 927 2.80 -32.13 -22.63
C ASN A 927 1.26 -32.26 -22.56
N ALA A 928 0.55 -31.49 -21.73
CA ALA A 928 -0.89 -31.61 -21.53
C ALA A 928 -1.72 -31.23 -22.77
N GLU A 929 -3.01 -31.58 -22.76
CA GLU A 929 -4.01 -31.06 -23.71
C GLU A 929 -4.91 -30.05 -22.98
N GLU A 930 -4.90 -28.80 -23.44
CA GLU A 930 -5.74 -27.68 -22.98
C GLU A 930 -7.23 -28.03 -22.78
N LYS A 931 -7.76 -27.67 -21.61
CA LYS A 931 -9.17 -27.78 -21.18
C LYS A 931 -9.70 -26.38 -20.93
N TRP A 932 -11.01 -26.17 -21.09
CA TRP A 932 -11.62 -24.85 -20.86
C TRP A 932 -11.87 -24.66 -19.36
N ASN A 933 -10.87 -24.19 -18.62
CA ASN A 933 -10.87 -24.09 -17.16
C ASN A 933 -10.16 -22.83 -16.62
N GLY A 934 -9.63 -21.95 -17.47
CA GLY A 934 -8.92 -20.75 -17.03
C GLY A 934 -7.51 -21.00 -16.52
N ILE A 935 -6.93 -22.16 -16.83
CA ILE A 935 -5.57 -22.57 -16.47
C ILE A 935 -4.78 -22.82 -17.76
N ASP A 936 -3.49 -22.48 -17.79
CA ASP A 936 -2.56 -22.97 -18.82
C ASP A 936 -2.18 -24.40 -18.46
N ASP A 937 -2.97 -25.37 -18.93
CA ASP A 937 -2.69 -26.78 -18.66
C ASP A 937 -1.36 -27.22 -19.26
N ASN A 938 -0.93 -26.61 -20.38
CA ASN A 938 0.24 -27.03 -21.15
C ASN A 938 1.52 -26.20 -20.90
N CYS A 939 1.53 -25.36 -19.86
CA CYS A 939 2.64 -24.51 -19.43
C CYS A 939 3.37 -23.82 -20.60
N ASN A 940 2.61 -23.19 -21.51
CA ASN A 940 3.13 -22.52 -22.71
C ASN A 940 3.01 -20.98 -22.67
N ASP A 941 2.62 -20.44 -21.51
CA ASP A 941 2.27 -19.05 -21.20
C ASP A 941 0.95 -18.56 -21.85
N LEU A 942 0.06 -19.46 -22.30
CA LEU A 942 -1.24 -19.13 -22.94
C LEU A 942 -2.39 -19.98 -22.38
N ILE A 943 -3.27 -19.32 -21.62
CA ILE A 943 -4.46 -19.92 -21.00
C ILE A 943 -5.56 -20.23 -22.05
N ASP A 944 -6.21 -21.38 -21.92
CA ASP A 944 -7.37 -21.84 -22.70
C ASP A 944 -7.15 -21.80 -24.25
N ASP A 945 -5.96 -22.24 -24.67
CA ASP A 945 -5.37 -22.13 -26.01
C ASP A 945 -5.74 -23.32 -26.95
N GLU A 946 -5.81 -23.09 -28.27
CA GLU A 946 -6.32 -24.03 -29.30
C GLU A 946 -7.71 -24.73 -29.04
N ILE A 947 -8.45 -24.39 -27.97
CA ILE A 947 -9.73 -25.00 -27.58
C ILE A 947 -10.89 -24.66 -28.53
N ASN A 948 -11.83 -25.59 -28.68
CA ASN A 948 -13.10 -25.36 -29.39
C ASN A 948 -14.30 -25.22 -28.42
N ARG A 949 -14.42 -24.02 -27.83
CA ARG A 949 -15.44 -23.59 -26.86
C ARG A 949 -16.89 -23.94 -27.25
N TYR A 950 -17.23 -23.99 -28.54
CA TYR A 950 -18.56 -24.41 -29.03
C TYR A 950 -18.96 -25.85 -28.63
N GLN A 951 -18.02 -26.73 -28.26
CA GLN A 951 -18.34 -28.10 -27.84
C GLN A 951 -18.96 -28.17 -26.44
N TYR A 952 -18.65 -27.19 -25.59
CA TYR A 952 -19.15 -27.07 -24.21
C TYR A 952 -20.50 -26.34 -24.15
N LEU A 953 -20.96 -25.72 -25.24
CA LEU A 953 -22.15 -24.87 -25.27
C LEU A 953 -23.36 -25.57 -25.91
N THR A 954 -24.42 -25.78 -25.11
CA THR A 954 -25.71 -26.30 -25.58
C THR A 954 -26.78 -25.21 -25.58
N PHE A 955 -27.23 -24.83 -26.77
CA PHE A 955 -28.27 -23.80 -26.99
C PHE A 955 -29.69 -24.39 -27.08
N SER A 956 -30.65 -23.67 -26.52
CA SER A 956 -32.08 -23.99 -26.61
C SER A 956 -32.63 -23.95 -28.05
N SER A 957 -33.40 -24.98 -28.44
CA SER A 957 -33.97 -25.10 -29.78
C SER A 957 -35.45 -24.66 -29.82
N LEU A 958 -35.77 -23.62 -30.61
CA LEU A 958 -37.15 -23.20 -30.85
C LEU A 958 -37.86 -24.13 -31.84
N THR A 959 -39.04 -24.62 -31.46
CA THR A 959 -39.90 -25.42 -32.37
C THR A 959 -40.84 -24.58 -33.23
N ASN A 960 -41.06 -23.31 -32.86
CA ASN A 960 -41.87 -22.36 -33.61
C ASN A 960 -41.44 -20.91 -33.29
N ASN A 961 -41.00 -20.17 -34.31
CA ASN A 961 -40.52 -18.79 -34.20
C ASN A 961 -41.67 -17.75 -34.14
N THR A 962 -42.85 -18.14 -33.66
CA THR A 962 -44.00 -17.24 -33.48
C THR A 962 -44.72 -17.57 -32.18
N ILE A 963 -44.70 -16.65 -31.23
CA ILE A 963 -45.15 -16.82 -29.84
C ILE A 963 -46.35 -15.89 -29.57
N ASN A 964 -47.37 -16.36 -28.84
CA ASN A 964 -48.52 -15.53 -28.49
C ASN A 964 -48.18 -14.64 -27.29
N ALA A 965 -47.82 -13.39 -27.55
CA ALA A 965 -47.27 -12.45 -26.57
C ALA A 965 -48.16 -12.20 -25.35
N THR A 966 -49.47 -12.48 -25.43
CA THR A 966 -50.41 -12.28 -24.30
C THR A 966 -50.81 -13.56 -23.58
N GLN A 967 -50.24 -14.72 -23.94
CA GLN A 967 -50.62 -16.03 -23.37
C GLN A 967 -49.46 -17.02 -23.18
N ASP A 968 -48.48 -16.99 -24.09
CA ASP A 968 -47.32 -17.88 -24.09
C ASP A 968 -46.10 -17.15 -23.50
N MET A 969 -45.22 -17.89 -22.84
CA MET A 969 -43.92 -17.41 -22.35
C MET A 969 -42.84 -17.80 -23.35
N LEU A 970 -41.92 -16.88 -23.63
CA LEU A 970 -40.65 -17.18 -24.31
C LEU A 970 -39.62 -17.58 -23.25
N SER A 971 -38.92 -18.68 -23.46
CA SER A 971 -37.81 -19.11 -22.62
C SER A 971 -36.71 -19.62 -23.55
N LEU A 972 -35.54 -18.98 -23.46
CA LEU A 972 -34.32 -19.35 -24.15
C LEU A 972 -33.25 -19.61 -23.10
N SER A 973 -32.47 -20.66 -23.30
CA SER A 973 -31.31 -20.97 -22.46
C SER A 973 -30.07 -21.22 -23.32
N VAL A 974 -28.93 -20.92 -22.73
CA VAL A 974 -27.68 -21.63 -22.98
C VAL A 974 -27.37 -22.49 -21.75
N THR A 975 -26.60 -23.55 -21.97
CA THR A 975 -26.07 -24.43 -20.93
C THR A 975 -24.60 -24.59 -21.26
N VAL A 976 -23.74 -24.33 -20.27
CA VAL A 976 -22.29 -24.52 -20.35
C VAL A 976 -21.97 -25.83 -19.64
N ASP A 977 -21.23 -26.73 -20.29
CA ASP A 977 -20.89 -28.08 -19.81
C ASP A 977 -19.50 -28.07 -19.14
N LEU A 978 -19.35 -27.18 -18.15
CA LEU A 978 -18.18 -27.01 -17.29
C LEU A 978 -18.57 -27.35 -15.83
N SER A 979 -17.58 -27.59 -14.95
CA SER A 979 -17.86 -27.61 -13.51
C SER A 979 -18.12 -26.19 -12.99
N GLU A 980 -18.59 -26.07 -11.74
CA GLU A 980 -18.81 -24.75 -11.11
C GLU A 980 -17.47 -24.02 -10.88
N GLU A 981 -16.41 -24.78 -10.60
CA GLU A 981 -15.03 -24.34 -10.41
C GLU A 981 -14.41 -23.88 -11.73
N ASP A 982 -14.44 -24.71 -12.78
CA ASP A 982 -13.93 -24.35 -14.12
C ASP A 982 -14.68 -23.15 -14.73
N TYR A 983 -15.98 -23.01 -14.44
CA TYR A 983 -16.81 -21.95 -15.01
C TYR A 983 -16.45 -20.57 -14.45
N ASP A 984 -16.20 -20.51 -13.14
CA ASP A 984 -15.81 -19.28 -12.44
C ASP A 984 -14.33 -18.95 -12.73
N ALA A 985 -13.44 -19.95 -12.77
CA ALA A 985 -12.03 -19.78 -13.11
C ALA A 985 -11.81 -19.32 -14.56
N ALA A 986 -12.54 -19.87 -15.54
CA ALA A 986 -12.52 -19.41 -16.93
C ALA A 986 -13.32 -18.11 -17.18
N GLY A 987 -13.75 -17.38 -16.14
CA GLY A 987 -14.36 -16.05 -16.28
C GLY A 987 -15.62 -15.97 -17.17
N VAL A 988 -16.42 -17.04 -17.27
CA VAL A 988 -17.43 -17.16 -18.34
C VAL A 988 -18.63 -16.24 -18.13
N ALA A 989 -18.65 -15.11 -18.84
CA ALA A 989 -19.72 -14.13 -18.85
C ALA A 989 -20.74 -14.36 -19.99
N VAL A 990 -22.04 -14.16 -19.70
CA VAL A 990 -23.13 -14.34 -20.68
C VAL A 990 -23.98 -13.07 -20.79
N TYR A 991 -24.35 -12.69 -22.01
CA TYR A 991 -25.10 -11.46 -22.30
C TYR A 991 -26.19 -11.72 -23.33
N TRP A 992 -27.44 -11.38 -23.01
CA TRP A 992 -28.57 -11.49 -23.93
C TRP A 992 -28.98 -10.13 -24.47
N TYR A 993 -29.15 -10.02 -25.79
CA TYR A 993 -29.55 -8.79 -26.48
C TYR A 993 -30.80 -9.01 -27.33
N ARG A 994 -31.66 -8.00 -27.46
CA ARG A 994 -32.75 -7.90 -28.44
C ARG A 994 -32.50 -6.73 -29.38
N ASN A 995 -32.19 -7.01 -30.64
CA ASN A 995 -31.83 -5.99 -31.65
C ASN A 995 -30.78 -4.98 -31.15
N GLY A 996 -29.83 -5.40 -30.30
CA GLY A 996 -28.78 -4.55 -29.72
C GLY A 996 -29.05 -4.06 -28.29
N THR A 997 -30.28 -4.09 -27.78
CA THR A 997 -30.57 -3.74 -26.38
C THR A 997 -30.31 -4.92 -25.45
N LEU A 998 -29.47 -4.75 -24.42
CA LEU A 998 -29.22 -5.76 -23.39
C LEU A 998 -30.53 -6.14 -22.65
N LEU A 999 -30.68 -7.40 -22.27
CA LEU A 999 -31.87 -7.99 -21.65
C LEU A 999 -31.58 -8.60 -20.27
N THR A 1000 -30.52 -9.40 -20.17
CA THR A 1000 -30.11 -10.10 -18.95
C THR A 1000 -28.69 -10.65 -19.14
N ARG A 1001 -28.00 -10.95 -18.04
CA ARG A 1001 -26.71 -11.66 -18.01
C ARG A 1001 -26.81 -13.13 -17.58
N ASN A 1002 -28.03 -13.64 -17.36
CA ASN A 1002 -28.25 -15.00 -16.88
C ASN A 1002 -28.09 -16.06 -18.00
N LEU A 1003 -27.76 -17.31 -17.65
CA LEU A 1003 -27.79 -18.46 -18.57
C LEU A 1003 -29.15 -18.69 -19.24
N THR A 1004 -30.24 -18.19 -18.64
CA THR A 1004 -31.61 -18.27 -19.16
C THR A 1004 -32.26 -16.90 -19.31
N PHE A 1005 -32.76 -16.60 -20.51
CA PHE A 1005 -33.64 -15.47 -20.77
C PHE A 1005 -35.10 -15.95 -20.84
N GLU A 1006 -35.93 -15.48 -19.90
CA GLU A 1006 -37.37 -15.75 -19.89
C GLU A 1006 -38.18 -14.44 -20.00
N GLU A 1007 -39.21 -14.46 -20.86
CA GLU A 1007 -40.12 -13.34 -21.06
C GLU A 1007 -41.57 -13.85 -20.94
N GLY A 1008 -42.25 -13.40 -19.89
CA GLY A 1008 -43.63 -13.78 -19.58
C GLY A 1008 -44.67 -13.13 -20.50
N PRO A 1009 -45.94 -13.61 -20.46
CA PRO A 1009 -47.01 -13.05 -21.28
C PRO A 1009 -47.39 -11.62 -20.84
N PHE A 1010 -47.36 -10.69 -21.79
CA PHE A 1010 -47.65 -9.27 -21.60
C PHE A 1010 -49.15 -8.99 -21.38
N ASN A 1011 -49.46 -8.17 -20.38
CA ASN A 1011 -50.84 -7.79 -20.05
C ASN A 1011 -51.26 -6.48 -20.75
N CYS A 1012 -51.69 -6.58 -22.01
CA CYS A 1012 -52.18 -5.42 -22.78
C CYS A 1012 -53.50 -4.79 -22.28
N THR A 1013 -53.93 -5.07 -21.05
CA THR A 1013 -55.08 -4.41 -20.40
C THR A 1013 -54.67 -3.39 -19.34
N THR A 1014 -53.40 -3.36 -18.95
CA THR A 1014 -52.73 -2.34 -18.13
C THR A 1014 -51.83 -1.46 -18.99
N THR A 1015 -51.42 -0.30 -18.47
CA THR A 1015 -50.45 0.57 -19.14
C THR A 1015 -49.05 -0.01 -18.91
N GLU A 1016 -48.56 -0.80 -19.88
CA GLU A 1016 -47.21 -1.35 -19.87
C GLU A 1016 -46.23 -0.37 -20.56
N PHE A 1017 -45.06 -0.15 -19.96
CA PHE A 1017 -43.98 0.64 -20.56
C PHE A 1017 -42.94 -0.28 -21.25
N GLY A 1018 -41.95 0.31 -21.92
CA GLY A 1018 -40.89 -0.44 -22.63
C GLY A 1018 -41.42 -1.36 -23.75
N PHE A 1019 -40.75 -2.51 -23.95
CA PHE A 1019 -41.08 -3.45 -25.03
C PHE A 1019 -42.50 -4.03 -24.94
N GLY A 1020 -43.01 -4.25 -23.73
CA GLY A 1020 -44.39 -4.66 -23.50
C GLY A 1020 -45.40 -3.64 -24.04
N GLY A 1021 -45.15 -2.35 -23.81
CA GLY A 1021 -45.92 -1.25 -24.40
C GLY A 1021 -45.87 -1.24 -25.93
N ILE A 1022 -44.68 -1.45 -26.53
CA ILE A 1022 -44.50 -1.52 -27.99
C ILE A 1022 -45.33 -2.65 -28.60
N LEU A 1023 -45.31 -3.85 -27.99
CA LEU A 1023 -46.14 -4.98 -28.44
C LEU A 1023 -47.63 -4.69 -28.24
N CYS A 1024 -48.04 -4.21 -27.07
CA CYS A 1024 -49.44 -3.97 -26.73
C CYS A 1024 -50.09 -2.82 -27.51
N ALA A 1025 -49.32 -1.87 -28.04
CA ALA A 1025 -49.79 -0.87 -28.99
C ALA A 1025 -50.21 -1.47 -30.36
N GLY A 1026 -49.70 -2.66 -30.70
CA GLY A 1026 -50.04 -3.38 -31.92
C GLY A 1026 -51.20 -4.37 -31.76
N ASN A 1027 -51.63 -4.97 -32.88
CA ASN A 1027 -52.65 -6.02 -32.93
C ASN A 1027 -52.39 -6.95 -34.13
N GLY A 1028 -52.17 -8.24 -33.89
CA GLY A 1028 -51.65 -9.19 -34.88
C GLY A 1028 -50.18 -9.56 -34.63
N THR A 1029 -49.47 -10.02 -35.66
CA THR A 1029 -48.05 -10.40 -35.57
C THR A 1029 -47.13 -9.18 -35.74
N ILE A 1030 -46.15 -9.07 -34.85
CA ILE A 1030 -45.14 -8.00 -34.73
C ILE A 1030 -43.75 -8.66 -34.68
N GLY A 1031 -42.78 -8.11 -35.40
CA GLY A 1031 -41.43 -8.70 -35.57
C GLY A 1031 -41.09 -9.01 -37.04
N PRO A 1032 -40.03 -9.80 -37.30
CA PRO A 1032 -39.21 -10.49 -36.31
C PRO A 1032 -38.32 -9.55 -35.49
N TYR A 1033 -38.01 -9.96 -34.26
CA TYR A 1033 -36.96 -9.41 -33.42
C TYR A 1033 -35.84 -10.45 -33.31
N THR A 1034 -34.60 -10.01 -33.43
CA THR A 1034 -33.43 -10.87 -33.24
C THR A 1034 -33.06 -10.85 -31.77
N ILE A 1035 -33.10 -12.01 -31.13
CA ILE A 1035 -32.52 -12.20 -29.80
C ILE A 1035 -31.17 -12.88 -30.00
N LYS A 1036 -30.10 -12.30 -29.46
CA LYS A 1036 -28.74 -12.83 -29.51
C LYS A 1036 -28.29 -13.14 -28.09
N VAL A 1037 -27.63 -14.27 -27.87
CA VAL A 1037 -26.74 -14.47 -26.72
C VAL A 1037 -25.30 -14.31 -27.19
N VAL A 1038 -24.50 -13.60 -26.40
CA VAL A 1038 -23.04 -13.51 -26.51
C VAL A 1038 -22.48 -14.14 -25.24
N ILE A 1039 -21.48 -14.99 -25.38
CA ILE A 1039 -20.78 -15.67 -24.28
C ILE A 1039 -19.30 -15.34 -24.47
N SER A 1040 -18.63 -14.95 -23.40
CA SER A 1040 -17.23 -14.51 -23.42
C SER A 1040 -16.51 -15.05 -22.20
N ASP A 1041 -15.24 -15.39 -22.35
CA ASP A 1041 -14.29 -15.77 -21.30
C ASP A 1041 -13.08 -14.83 -21.31
N GLU A 1042 -13.36 -13.54 -21.57
CA GLU A 1042 -12.39 -12.45 -21.83
C GLU A 1042 -11.48 -12.63 -23.06
N LEU A 1043 -11.11 -13.88 -23.41
CA LEU A 1043 -10.24 -14.26 -24.52
C LEU A 1043 -10.98 -14.39 -25.86
N GLU A 1044 -12.12 -15.10 -25.91
CA GLU A 1044 -12.91 -15.28 -27.14
C GLU A 1044 -14.42 -15.01 -26.92
N THR A 1045 -15.13 -14.62 -27.99
CA THR A 1045 -16.58 -14.38 -27.94
C THR A 1045 -17.35 -15.33 -28.86
N ILE A 1046 -18.36 -16.02 -28.30
CA ILE A 1046 -19.31 -16.86 -29.03
C ILE A 1046 -20.68 -16.20 -29.10
N GLU A 1047 -21.22 -16.09 -30.32
CA GLU A 1047 -22.56 -15.56 -30.57
C GLU A 1047 -23.54 -16.63 -31.09
N GLN A 1048 -24.76 -16.68 -30.53
CA GLN A 1048 -25.88 -17.43 -31.09
C GLN A 1048 -27.13 -16.54 -31.15
N SER A 1049 -27.87 -16.58 -32.26
CA SER A 1049 -29.07 -15.75 -32.49
C SER A 1049 -30.33 -16.56 -32.82
N TRP A 1050 -31.49 -16.03 -32.43
CA TRP A 1050 -32.83 -16.54 -32.74
C TRP A 1050 -33.73 -15.40 -33.26
N GLU A 1051 -34.53 -15.67 -34.30
CA GLU A 1051 -35.56 -14.73 -34.79
C GLU A 1051 -36.93 -15.04 -34.15
N ILE A 1052 -37.50 -14.11 -33.38
CA ILE A 1052 -38.80 -14.26 -32.70
C ILE A 1052 -39.86 -13.34 -33.32
N ASN A 1053 -41.06 -13.88 -33.58
CA ASN A 1053 -42.24 -13.09 -33.94
C ASN A 1053 -43.27 -13.17 -32.81
N TYR A 1054 -43.87 -12.03 -32.45
CA TYR A 1054 -44.82 -11.92 -31.35
C TYR A 1054 -46.24 -11.70 -31.90
N PHE A 1055 -47.22 -12.49 -31.47
CA PHE A 1055 -48.62 -12.31 -31.84
C PHE A 1055 -49.41 -11.72 -30.66
N VAL A 1056 -50.05 -10.56 -30.88
CA VAL A 1056 -50.79 -9.80 -29.87
C VAL A 1056 -52.28 -9.81 -30.18
N TYR A 1057 -53.13 -10.13 -29.20
CA TYR A 1057 -54.59 -10.19 -29.36
C TYR A 1057 -55.35 -9.41 -28.27
N HIS A 1058 -56.20 -8.49 -28.71
CA HIS A 1058 -57.05 -7.65 -27.85
C HIS A 1058 -58.51 -8.16 -27.82
N PRO A 1059 -59.07 -8.54 -26.65
CA PRO A 1059 -60.49 -8.90 -26.52
C PRO A 1059 -61.41 -7.65 -26.50
N PRO A 1060 -62.61 -7.69 -27.10
CA PRO A 1060 -63.50 -6.54 -27.18
C PRO A 1060 -64.22 -6.22 -25.86
N ILE A 1061 -64.25 -4.94 -25.50
CA ILE A 1061 -64.85 -4.39 -24.27
C ILE A 1061 -66.39 -4.50 -24.28
N ILE A 1062 -66.99 -4.77 -23.11
CA ILE A 1062 -68.45 -4.83 -22.89
C ILE A 1062 -68.83 -3.78 -21.82
N GLU A 1063 -69.72 -2.83 -22.16
CA GLU A 1063 -70.22 -1.83 -21.20
C GLU A 1063 -71.25 -2.41 -20.20
N PRO A 1064 -71.23 -1.99 -18.91
CA PRO A 1064 -72.17 -2.46 -17.89
C PRO A 1064 -73.47 -1.65 -17.85
N ALA A 1065 -74.59 -2.33 -17.56
CA ALA A 1065 -75.90 -1.70 -17.33
C ALA A 1065 -76.28 -1.73 -15.83
N GLU A 1066 -77.11 -0.76 -15.43
CA GLU A 1066 -77.44 -0.43 -14.04
C GLU A 1066 -78.24 -1.49 -13.24
N GLU A 1067 -78.28 -1.23 -11.93
CA GLU A 1067 -79.36 -1.51 -10.98
C GLU A 1067 -79.48 -2.88 -10.25
N GLN A 1068 -79.34 -2.73 -8.92
CA GLN A 1068 -80.20 -3.28 -7.87
C GLN A 1068 -79.97 -4.68 -7.26
N SER A 1069 -80.31 -4.73 -5.97
CA SER A 1069 -80.82 -5.86 -5.20
C SER A 1069 -79.83 -6.94 -4.74
N THR A 1070 -79.22 -6.66 -3.59
CA THR A 1070 -79.14 -7.56 -2.42
C THR A 1070 -79.64 -9.01 -2.62
N VAL A 1071 -78.76 -9.95 -2.97
CA VAL A 1071 -78.52 -11.25 -2.28
C VAL A 1071 -77.17 -11.79 -2.78
N SER A 1072 -76.05 -11.43 -2.14
CA SER A 1072 -74.76 -12.11 -2.32
C SER A 1072 -73.79 -11.93 -1.13
N GLN A 1073 -74.30 -11.99 0.10
CA GLN A 1073 -73.47 -12.20 1.31
C GLN A 1073 -73.47 -13.68 1.76
N LEU A 1074 -73.67 -14.59 0.81
CA LEU A 1074 -73.52 -16.03 0.99
C LEU A 1074 -72.92 -16.60 -0.29
N ILE A 1075 -71.85 -17.39 -0.12
CA ILE A 1075 -71.06 -18.07 -1.17
C ILE A 1075 -70.05 -17.15 -1.86
N ASP A 1076 -68.96 -16.85 -1.15
CA ASP A 1076 -67.57 -16.88 -1.69
C ASP A 1076 -66.54 -17.04 -0.55
N ALA A 1077 -66.79 -18.06 0.28
CA ALA A 1077 -65.84 -18.56 1.28
C ALA A 1077 -65.69 -20.07 1.05
N LEU A 1078 -65.28 -20.47 -0.17
CA LEU A 1078 -65.34 -21.86 -0.60
C LEU A 1078 -64.43 -22.24 -1.80
N SER A 1079 -63.13 -21.89 -1.77
CA SER A 1079 -62.11 -22.60 -2.58
C SER A 1079 -60.65 -22.33 -2.18
N ALA A 1080 -60.35 -22.26 -0.89
CA ALA A 1080 -58.99 -22.51 -0.38
C ALA A 1080 -59.03 -23.68 0.63
N ASN A 1081 -57.94 -24.45 0.70
CA ASN A 1081 -57.75 -25.62 1.60
C ASN A 1081 -58.55 -26.89 1.28
N LEU A 1082 -58.36 -27.46 0.08
CA LEU A 1082 -58.65 -28.88 -0.20
C LEU A 1082 -57.39 -29.76 -0.32
N MET A 1083 -56.32 -29.48 0.43
CA MET A 1083 -55.15 -30.38 0.53
C MET A 1083 -54.76 -30.80 1.97
N THR A 1084 -55.42 -30.27 3.01
CA THR A 1084 -55.17 -30.67 4.42
C THR A 1084 -56.07 -31.81 4.93
N VAL A 1085 -57.12 -32.20 4.18
CA VAL A 1085 -58.07 -33.25 4.59
C VAL A 1085 -57.64 -34.67 4.18
N VAL A 1086 -56.73 -34.79 3.19
CA VAL A 1086 -56.28 -36.11 2.68
C VAL A 1086 -55.23 -36.75 3.59
N ILE A 1087 -54.32 -35.98 4.19
CA ILE A 1087 -53.26 -36.51 5.06
C ILE A 1087 -53.83 -36.88 6.45
N ALA A 1088 -54.73 -36.07 7.01
CA ALA A 1088 -55.37 -36.34 8.31
C ALA A 1088 -56.26 -37.59 8.33
N THR A 1089 -56.78 -38.04 7.17
CA THR A 1089 -57.65 -39.22 7.07
C THR A 1089 -56.90 -40.55 6.92
N LEU A 1090 -55.64 -40.52 6.47
CA LEU A 1090 -54.78 -41.71 6.37
C LEU A 1090 -54.20 -42.14 7.74
N ILE A 1091 -53.82 -41.18 8.59
CA ILE A 1091 -53.24 -41.47 9.92
C ILE A 1091 -54.29 -42.06 10.88
N GLY A 1092 -55.55 -41.59 10.80
CA GLY A 1092 -56.65 -42.11 11.63
C GLY A 1092 -57.02 -43.58 11.36
N LEU A 1093 -56.77 -44.08 10.15
CA LEU A 1093 -57.07 -45.47 9.76
C LEU A 1093 -56.08 -46.50 10.32
N ILE A 1094 -54.81 -46.10 10.52
CA ILE A 1094 -53.76 -46.96 11.09
C ILE A 1094 -53.98 -47.17 12.59
N VAL A 1095 -54.40 -46.14 13.32
CA VAL A 1095 -54.66 -46.20 14.78
C VAL A 1095 -55.87 -47.07 15.11
N ILE A 1096 -56.91 -47.08 14.25
CA ILE A 1096 -58.11 -47.91 14.45
C ILE A 1096 -57.84 -49.40 14.13
N LEU A 1097 -56.93 -49.71 13.21
CA LEU A 1097 -56.52 -51.10 12.91
C LEU A 1097 -55.64 -51.73 14.01
N LEU A 1098 -54.90 -50.92 14.78
CA LEU A 1098 -54.12 -51.40 15.93
C LEU A 1098 -54.98 -51.65 17.19
N ALA A 1099 -56.09 -50.91 17.36
CA ALA A 1099 -56.98 -51.04 18.52
C ALA A 1099 -57.78 -52.36 18.60
N VAL A 1100 -57.82 -53.17 17.52
CA VAL A 1100 -58.60 -54.42 17.45
C VAL A 1100 -57.77 -55.68 17.75
N ARG A 1101 -56.43 -55.59 17.84
CA ARG A 1101 -55.55 -56.78 17.92
C ARG A 1101 -54.89 -57.06 19.28
N MET A 1102 -55.50 -56.62 20.39
CA MET A 1102 -55.08 -57.05 21.75
C MET A 1102 -56.24 -57.45 22.68
N LYS A 1103 -56.68 -58.73 22.60
CA LYS A 1103 -57.18 -59.49 23.77
C LYS A 1103 -57.32 -61.00 23.50
N GLN A 1104 -56.87 -61.81 24.48
CA GLN A 1104 -56.94 -63.29 24.58
C GLN A 1104 -55.97 -64.04 23.64
N ASN A 1105 -55.13 -65.01 24.06
CA ASN A 1105 -54.87 -65.70 25.35
C ASN A 1105 -53.34 -65.85 25.56
N LYS A 1106 -52.75 -65.66 26.74
CA LYS A 1106 -52.72 -66.53 27.95
C LYS A 1106 -51.97 -67.89 27.82
N SER A 1107 -50.68 -67.84 28.17
CA SER A 1107 -49.99 -68.66 29.20
C SER A 1107 -49.88 -70.21 29.07
N GLN A 1108 -48.63 -70.71 29.12
CA GLN A 1108 -48.05 -71.70 30.08
C GLN A 1108 -46.74 -72.31 29.50
N ARG A 1109 -45.69 -72.70 30.24
CA ARG A 1109 -45.21 -72.41 31.61
C ARG A 1109 -43.73 -72.89 31.75
N LEU A 1110 -43.01 -72.30 32.70
CA LEU A 1110 -41.72 -72.73 33.33
C LEU A 1110 -41.60 -74.26 33.57
N PRO A 1111 -40.38 -74.86 33.74
CA PRO A 1111 -39.20 -74.32 34.46
C PRO A 1111 -37.85 -74.58 33.72
N SER A 1112 -36.62 -74.50 34.26
CA SER A 1112 -36.05 -74.40 35.63
C SER A 1112 -34.58 -73.93 35.59
N SER A 1113 -34.10 -73.18 36.58
CA SER A 1113 -32.66 -72.96 36.84
C SER A 1113 -32.12 -73.98 37.87
N PRO A 1114 -30.90 -74.50 37.69
CA PRO A 1114 -29.79 -74.18 38.61
C PRO A 1114 -28.45 -73.89 37.88
N PRO A 1115 -27.37 -73.46 38.58
CA PRO A 1115 -26.21 -72.77 37.98
C PRO A 1115 -24.93 -73.67 37.90
N PRO A 1116 -23.65 -73.20 37.85
CA PRO A 1116 -22.75 -73.47 36.72
C PRO A 1116 -21.62 -74.52 37.00
N PRO A 1117 -20.31 -74.24 36.89
CA PRO A 1117 -19.37 -74.82 35.91
C PRO A 1117 -18.50 -76.02 36.39
N GLN A 1118 -17.83 -76.72 35.45
CA GLN A 1118 -16.67 -77.63 35.62
C GLN A 1118 -15.82 -77.65 34.32
N SER A 1119 -14.48 -77.62 34.22
CA SER A 1119 -13.30 -77.58 35.13
C SER A 1119 -12.52 -78.89 35.44
N PHE A 1120 -11.23 -78.71 35.80
CA PHE A 1120 -10.11 -79.64 36.13
C PHE A 1120 -9.20 -80.12 34.97
N GLY A 1121 -7.86 -80.09 35.08
CA GLY A 1121 -6.97 -79.59 36.16
C GLY A 1121 -6.35 -78.20 35.86
N GLN A 1122 -5.76 -77.44 36.79
CA GLN A 1122 -4.92 -77.78 37.96
C GLN A 1122 -3.62 -78.53 37.59
N GLN A 1123 -2.43 -78.16 38.07
CA GLN A 1123 -2.06 -77.01 38.92
C GLN A 1123 -0.53 -76.80 38.90
N ALA A 1124 -0.06 -75.59 38.57
CA ALA A 1124 1.16 -74.97 39.12
C ALA A 1124 2.52 -75.71 38.85
N PRO A 1125 3.70 -75.15 39.22
CA PRO A 1125 3.91 -73.88 39.91
C PRO A 1125 4.99 -72.92 39.33
N GLN A 1126 4.91 -71.65 39.74
CA GLN A 1126 6.01 -70.82 40.29
C GLN A 1126 7.15 -70.31 39.38
N TYR A 1127 7.74 -69.11 39.57
CA TYR A 1127 7.50 -67.92 40.45
C TYR A 1127 7.65 -66.65 39.54
N ARG A 1128 6.97 -65.49 39.70
CA ARG A 1128 6.95 -64.47 40.80
C ARG A 1128 8.34 -63.84 41.02
N TYR A 1129 8.59 -62.52 40.95
CA TYR A 1129 7.84 -61.28 41.30
C TYR A 1129 8.27 -60.10 40.36
N GLN A 1130 7.74 -58.85 40.37
CA GLN A 1130 6.38 -58.28 40.52
C GLN A 1130 6.45 -56.71 40.50
N GLN A 1131 5.97 -56.03 39.44
CA GLN A 1131 5.59 -54.58 39.31
C GLN A 1131 5.24 -54.29 37.79
N ALA A 1132 4.60 -53.21 37.30
CA ALA A 1132 3.80 -52.10 37.88
C ALA A 1132 2.65 -51.58 36.93
N GLN A 1133 2.75 -50.35 36.38
CA GLN A 1133 1.83 -49.55 35.51
C GLN A 1133 2.67 -48.47 34.75
N PRO A 1134 2.17 -47.70 33.75
CA PRO A 1134 0.98 -47.84 32.87
C PRO A 1134 1.17 -47.53 31.34
N LYS A 1135 0.09 -47.80 30.58
CA LYS A 1135 -0.42 -47.34 29.25
C LYS A 1135 0.30 -46.29 28.35
N TYR A 1136 0.13 -46.49 27.03
CA TYR A 1136 -0.15 -45.45 26.01
C TYR A 1136 -1.22 -45.94 25.00
N GLY A 1137 -1.87 -45.03 24.26
CA GLY A 1137 -2.71 -45.35 23.10
C GLY A 1137 -3.61 -44.21 22.59
N GLU A 1138 -3.63 -44.07 21.26
CA GLU A 1138 -4.57 -43.31 20.40
C GLU A 1138 -4.41 -41.77 20.35
N VAL A 1139 -4.51 -41.21 19.13
CA VAL A 1139 -4.00 -39.88 18.71
C VAL A 1139 -4.98 -38.74 19.01
N PRO A 1140 -4.47 -37.61 19.54
CA PRO A 1140 -4.86 -36.25 19.12
C PRO A 1140 -3.64 -35.31 18.98
N ALA A 1141 -3.89 -34.01 18.74
CA ALA A 1141 -2.90 -32.94 18.52
C ALA A 1141 -1.83 -32.77 19.63
N ALA A 1142 -0.73 -32.07 19.29
CA ALA A 1142 0.36 -31.66 20.18
C ALA A 1142 -0.16 -30.93 21.43
N PRO A 1143 0.43 -31.16 22.63
CA PRO A 1143 1.29 -30.14 23.24
C PRO A 1143 2.33 -30.62 24.30
N ASP A 1144 3.06 -29.65 24.86
CA ASP A 1144 3.65 -29.56 26.22
C ASP A 1144 4.97 -30.30 26.51
N LEU A 1145 6.02 -29.49 26.76
CA LEU A 1145 7.40 -29.88 27.07
C LEU A 1145 7.80 -29.64 28.55
N THR A 1146 6.87 -29.28 29.43
CA THR A 1146 7.24 -28.89 30.79
C THR A 1146 7.69 -30.05 31.69
N MET A 1147 9.01 -30.03 31.94
CA MET A 1147 9.73 -30.58 33.10
C MET A 1147 10.38 -31.98 32.97
N LEU A 1148 11.55 -32.00 32.31
CA LEU A 1148 12.78 -32.21 33.10
C LEU A 1148 12.99 -30.92 33.90
N ASP A 1149 12.51 -30.90 35.14
CA ASP A 1149 13.43 -30.80 36.26
C ASP A 1149 12.97 -31.73 37.43
N ASN A 1150 13.80 -32.22 38.35
CA ASN A 1150 14.97 -31.56 38.91
C ASN A 1150 15.94 -32.54 39.62
N LYS A 1151 17.24 -32.18 39.70
CA LYS A 1151 18.17 -32.67 40.74
C LYS A 1151 17.74 -32.05 42.08
N TRP A 1152 16.91 -32.74 42.85
CA TRP A 1152 16.51 -32.23 44.17
C TRP A 1152 17.63 -32.35 45.21
N LYS A 1153 18.32 -31.25 45.54
CA LYS A 1153 18.78 -31.02 46.91
C LYS A 1153 18.98 -29.56 47.28
#